data_AF-A0AAU0HM78-F1
#
_entry.id   AF-A0AAU0HM78-F1
#
_cell.length_a   1.000
_cell.length_b   1.000
_cell.length_c   1.000
_cell.angle_alpha   90.00
_cell.angle_beta   90.00
_cell.angle_gamma   90.00
#
_symmetry.space_group_name_H-M   'P 1'
#
loop_
_entity.id
_entity.type
_entity.pdbx_description
1 polymer ?
#
loop_
_entity_poly.entity_id
_entity_poly.type
_entity_poly.pdbx_seq_one_letter_code
_entity_poly.pdbx_strand_id
1 'polypeptide(L)'
;MLDIDSIDLPAELSSVSENTDAILSRVVSNLPASFHGVSFYYQFSASMCVKPGSIRVHLWFWLNRAVSDAELKVWLDGYPVDHAIFNAVQPHFTADPVFEYLEDDPLPQRSGFYDYFEKRSEVCVPDNLNLGLRVRKRVSKVTGVASPSDRQGIVRDPLSRKVVDGRERFLLMCSNIATTQLVQDRHVTRPPTADEIAKRTWEIFTADADTTDGKWTERDAFLEAIRRKADLDAGTYSFTGRTSNTMLYPASEPYHKISTVDKETGTAKLEEVLEEYFDDQANAPRVALRVTMGAGKTYQTVEQLCRYLSDQVGVVVEIYAPNHEMVADYERQLADLQVNAEVVHVLPRTGGTKGNLRVLCQRHEYVRSLERAGLSVFKNACEGGGDSGESLERCEFFRDCPYILQFGLDDPVTRVVNKVFLFPHAYLFLRRNRLQPPPNIVIVDEAFLMGSVETVSIKSNIVRQSLVNNDAPDLGKLVYHAIVDGGPALHNLRKAGIGIPQLNKVDLSSFEPRVKFDPRRSTELQLKPNGPYRALSALLDVLKQELRLGTRDNLERVTYDPDTDDIIVSQARPLEIPDEASLLLLDATADPQLLTRLVGPVEFHRVAIEQKGIVTQVYDRTGSKSFWEDNGIVAELTLEA
;
A
#
# COMPACT_ATOMS: atom_id res chain seq x y z
N MET A 1 12.63 5.60 15.38
CA MET A 1 13.55 5.28 14.27
C MET A 1 13.37 6.32 13.19
N LEU A 2 14.47 6.87 12.67
CA LEU A 2 14.53 7.72 11.48
C LEU A 2 15.29 6.95 10.41
N ASP A 3 14.74 6.85 9.21
CA ASP A 3 15.40 6.22 8.07
C ASP A 3 15.92 7.30 7.11
N ILE A 4 17.20 7.22 6.76
CA ILE A 4 17.93 8.27 6.05
C ILE A 4 18.72 7.62 4.92
N ASP A 5 18.35 7.92 3.68
CA ASP A 5 18.99 7.35 2.48
C ASP A 5 19.35 8.40 1.40
N SER A 6 18.94 9.66 1.61
CA SER A 6 18.97 10.75 0.63
C SER A 6 20.09 11.77 0.85
N ILE A 7 21.06 11.49 1.72
CA ILE A 7 22.19 12.40 1.99
C ILE A 7 23.39 11.92 1.19
N ASP A 8 23.99 12.80 0.38
CA ASP A 8 25.19 12.45 -0.40
C ASP A 8 26.36 12.06 0.51
N LEU A 9 27.11 11.03 0.11
CA LEU A 9 28.35 10.61 0.76
C LEU A 9 29.54 11.31 0.07
N PRO A 10 30.22 12.28 0.73
CA PRO A 10 31.38 12.95 0.15
C PRO A 10 32.53 11.97 -0.12
N ALA A 11 33.30 12.22 -1.17
CA ALA A 11 34.43 11.37 -1.54
C ALA A 11 35.48 11.26 -0.43
N GLU A 12 35.63 12.31 0.38
CA GLU A 12 36.55 12.38 1.51
C GLU A 12 36.13 11.46 2.68
N LEU A 13 34.87 11.06 2.75
CA LEU A 13 34.32 10.15 3.76
C LEU A 13 34.03 8.75 3.21
N SER A 14 34.58 8.42 2.03
CA SER A 14 34.32 7.15 1.34
C SER A 14 34.80 5.91 2.12
N SER A 15 35.84 6.04 2.95
CA SER A 15 36.22 5.04 3.95
C SER A 15 35.26 5.11 5.14
N VAL A 16 34.07 4.50 5.01
CA VAL A 16 32.98 4.62 6.00
C VAL A 16 33.38 4.10 7.37
N SER A 17 34.07 2.96 7.44
CA SER A 17 34.53 2.37 8.70
C SER A 17 35.42 3.32 9.50
N GLU A 18 36.34 4.02 8.83
CA GLU A 18 37.27 4.99 9.43
C GLU A 18 36.60 6.33 9.77
N ASN A 19 35.50 6.67 9.10
CA ASN A 19 34.84 7.98 9.18
C ASN A 19 33.44 7.94 9.81
N THR A 20 33.10 6.85 10.51
CA THR A 20 31.76 6.63 11.09
C THR A 20 31.26 7.84 11.88
N ASP A 21 32.10 8.40 12.77
CA ASP A 21 31.72 9.55 13.60
C ASP A 21 31.45 10.82 12.78
N ALA A 22 32.25 11.08 11.75
CA ALA A 22 32.09 12.22 10.87
C ALA A 22 30.81 12.09 10.02
N ILE A 23 30.52 10.88 9.55
CA ILE A 23 29.31 10.55 8.79
C ILE A 23 28.07 10.72 9.67
N LEU A 24 28.04 10.13 10.87
CA LEU A 24 26.91 10.25 11.78
C LEU A 24 26.68 11.71 12.22
N SER A 25 27.75 12.45 12.51
CA SER A 25 27.66 13.88 12.82
C SER A 25 27.08 14.69 11.66
N ARG A 26 27.47 14.37 10.42
CA ARG A 26 26.93 15.00 9.21
C ARG A 26 25.44 14.70 9.06
N VAL A 27 25.03 13.45 9.23
CA VAL A 27 23.62 13.04 9.16
C VAL A 27 22.79 13.82 10.18
N VAL A 28 23.22 13.83 11.45
CA VAL A 28 22.53 14.53 12.53
C VAL A 28 22.44 16.04 12.27
N SER A 29 23.47 16.65 11.68
CA SER A 29 23.45 18.09 11.35
C SER A 29 22.40 18.50 10.31
N ASN A 30 21.85 17.53 9.57
CA ASN A 30 20.77 17.73 8.60
C ASN A 30 19.38 17.44 9.20
N LEU A 31 19.29 17.11 10.49
CA LEU A 31 18.03 16.90 11.21
C LEU A 31 17.59 18.19 11.93
N PRO A 32 16.36 18.24 12.50
CA PRO A 32 15.98 19.37 13.33
C PRO A 32 16.93 19.57 14.52
N ALA A 33 17.12 20.82 14.95
CA ALA A 33 18.05 21.17 16.03
C ALA A 33 17.79 20.44 17.36
N SER A 34 16.58 19.94 17.57
CA SER A 34 16.20 19.10 18.71
C SER A 34 16.99 17.78 18.78
N PHE A 35 17.45 17.24 17.64
CA PHE A 35 18.22 16.00 17.54
C PHE A 35 19.73 16.21 17.72
N HIS A 36 20.19 17.47 17.75
CA HIS A 36 21.61 17.78 17.80
C HIS A 36 22.19 17.56 19.21
N GLY A 37 23.30 16.82 19.28
CA GLY A 37 23.97 16.55 20.55
C GLY A 37 23.09 15.75 21.50
N VAL A 38 22.34 14.79 20.97
CA VAL A 38 21.57 13.81 21.75
C VAL A 38 22.14 12.44 21.43
N SER A 39 22.39 11.59 22.43
CA SER A 39 22.88 10.22 22.18
C SER A 39 21.81 9.38 21.46
N PHE A 40 22.24 8.51 20.56
CA PHE A 40 21.35 7.68 19.75
C PHE A 40 21.99 6.34 19.41
N TYR A 41 21.16 5.35 19.07
CA TYR A 41 21.63 4.13 18.44
C TYR A 41 21.58 4.28 16.91
N TYR A 42 22.58 3.76 16.20
CA TYR A 42 22.62 3.78 14.74
C TYR A 42 22.79 2.37 14.18
N GLN A 43 22.27 2.18 12.97
CA GLN A 43 22.56 1.02 12.12
C GLN A 43 22.65 1.47 10.66
N PHE A 44 23.81 1.31 10.03
CA PHE A 44 23.96 1.44 8.60
C PHE A 44 23.14 0.36 7.87
N SER A 45 22.44 0.75 6.81
CA SER A 45 21.64 -0.20 6.04
C SER A 45 22.51 -1.28 5.38
N ALA A 46 21.90 -2.41 5.04
CA ALA A 46 22.57 -3.48 4.26
C ALA A 46 23.18 -2.99 2.95
N SER A 47 22.62 -1.94 2.35
CA SER A 47 23.10 -1.36 1.09
C SER A 47 24.20 -0.30 1.25
N MET A 48 24.55 0.08 2.49
CA MET A 48 25.67 0.98 2.76
C MET A 48 26.99 0.33 2.32
N CYS A 49 27.84 1.08 1.61
CA CYS A 49 29.05 0.63 0.92
C CYS A 49 28.84 -0.33 -0.27
N VAL A 50 27.61 -0.79 -0.53
CA VAL A 50 27.26 -1.60 -1.72
C VAL A 50 26.77 -0.69 -2.85
N LYS A 51 25.90 0.27 -2.53
CA LYS A 51 25.44 1.30 -3.47
C LYS A 51 26.25 2.58 -3.27
N PRO A 52 27.01 3.07 -4.27
CA PRO A 52 27.83 4.27 -4.10
C PRO A 52 26.95 5.53 -3.96
N GLY A 53 27.56 6.60 -3.43
CA GLY A 53 27.06 7.98 -3.58
C GLY A 53 26.14 8.53 -2.48
N SER A 54 25.52 7.70 -1.63
CA SER A 54 24.69 8.21 -0.53
C SER A 54 24.86 7.47 0.79
N ILE A 55 24.68 8.20 1.88
CA ILE A 55 24.64 7.71 3.25
C ILE A 55 23.28 7.06 3.49
N ARG A 56 23.30 5.80 3.96
CA ARG A 56 22.10 5.00 4.25
C ARG A 56 22.15 4.45 5.65
N VAL A 57 21.44 5.09 6.58
CA VAL A 57 21.51 4.80 8.01
C VAL A 57 20.15 4.95 8.69
N HIS A 58 19.87 4.06 9.62
CA HIS A 58 18.74 4.14 10.53
C HIS A 58 19.22 4.68 11.88
N LEU A 59 18.54 5.70 12.42
CA LEU A 59 18.84 6.32 13.71
C LEU A 59 17.70 6.13 14.71
N TRP A 60 18.01 5.72 15.93
CA TRP A 60 17.05 5.58 17.03
C TRP A 60 17.38 6.56 18.14
N PHE A 61 16.46 7.51 18.31
CA PHE A 61 16.48 8.48 19.39
C PHE A 61 15.42 8.16 20.43
N TRP A 62 15.71 8.43 21.70
CA TRP A 62 14.73 8.47 22.77
C TRP A 62 14.05 9.83 22.78
N LEU A 63 12.72 9.85 22.85
CA LEU A 63 11.92 11.09 22.86
C LEU A 63 11.43 11.36 24.28
N ASN A 64 11.43 12.62 24.71
CA ASN A 64 10.98 13.01 26.06
C ASN A 64 9.46 12.89 26.29
N ARG A 65 8.70 12.61 25.23
CA ARG A 65 7.28 12.27 25.28
C ARG A 65 6.91 11.35 24.11
N ALA A 66 5.79 10.65 24.25
CA ALA A 66 5.19 9.94 23.12
C ALA A 66 4.80 10.93 22.00
N VAL A 67 5.02 10.52 20.75
CA VAL A 67 4.73 11.28 19.54
C VAL A 67 3.99 10.34 18.58
N SER A 68 2.89 10.82 18.01
CA SER A 68 2.15 10.06 16.99
C SER A 68 2.85 10.08 15.63
N ASP A 69 2.56 9.10 14.78
CA ASP A 69 3.02 9.06 13.38
C ASP A 69 2.72 10.38 12.63
N ALA A 70 1.57 10.98 12.90
CA ALA A 70 1.17 12.25 12.28
C ALA A 70 2.01 13.43 12.78
N GLU A 71 2.32 13.49 14.07
CA GLU A 71 3.22 14.49 14.64
C GLU A 71 4.66 14.30 14.12
N LEU A 72 5.15 13.06 13.96
CA LEU A 72 6.47 12.77 13.39
C LEU A 72 6.58 13.26 11.94
N LYS A 73 5.57 12.98 11.11
CA LYS A 73 5.51 13.49 9.72
C LYS A 73 5.51 15.01 9.66
N VAL A 74 4.78 15.68 10.55
CA VAL A 74 4.77 17.16 10.62
C VAL A 74 6.12 17.70 11.09
N TRP A 75 6.73 17.06 12.10
CA TRP A 75 8.00 17.52 12.67
C TRP A 75 9.18 17.36 11.70
N LEU A 76 9.17 16.28 10.93
CA LEU A 76 10.25 15.89 10.02
C LEU A 76 9.93 16.25 8.56
N ASP A 77 8.91 17.07 8.33
CA ASP A 77 8.61 17.59 7.00
C ASP A 77 9.76 18.48 6.48
N GLY A 78 10.20 18.24 5.26
CA GLY A 78 11.34 18.92 4.65
C GLY A 78 12.73 18.49 5.14
N TYR A 79 12.83 17.49 6.03
CA TYR A 79 14.10 16.89 6.47
C TYR A 79 14.38 15.58 5.71
N PRO A 80 15.66 15.13 5.61
CA PRO A 80 16.04 13.94 4.85
C PRO A 80 15.70 12.64 5.60
N VAL A 81 14.42 12.44 5.91
CA VAL A 81 13.90 11.25 6.58
C VAL A 81 12.79 10.64 5.73
N ASP A 82 12.82 9.33 5.49
CA ASP A 82 11.71 8.65 4.83
C ASP A 82 10.48 8.60 5.74
N HIS A 83 9.38 9.22 5.29
CA HIS A 83 8.12 9.26 6.02
C HIS A 83 7.30 7.97 5.91
N ALA A 84 7.69 7.04 5.03
CA ALA A 84 7.03 5.75 4.89
C ALA A 84 7.07 4.96 6.20
N ILE A 85 8.13 5.12 6.99
CA ILE A 85 8.31 4.44 8.29
C ILE A 85 7.32 4.91 9.37
N PHE A 86 6.57 6.00 9.11
CA PHE A 86 5.54 6.53 10.00
C PHE A 86 4.13 6.15 9.50
N ASN A 87 4.00 5.03 8.80
CA ASN A 87 2.70 4.46 8.44
C ASN A 87 2.37 3.31 9.39
N ALA A 88 1.14 3.33 9.93
CA ALA A 88 0.67 2.25 10.80
C ALA A 88 0.70 0.89 10.06
N VAL A 89 1.08 -0.16 10.80
CA VAL A 89 1.07 -1.57 10.34
C VAL A 89 2.13 -1.88 9.26
N GLN A 90 3.18 -1.07 9.15
CA GLN A 90 4.32 -1.38 8.28
C GLN A 90 5.48 -1.98 9.09
N PRO A 91 5.89 -3.24 8.86
CA PRO A 91 7.09 -3.79 9.47
C PRO A 91 8.35 -3.09 8.92
N HIS A 92 9.32 -2.82 9.79
CA HIS A 92 10.62 -2.29 9.40
C HIS A 92 11.65 -3.42 9.46
N PHE A 93 12.32 -3.66 8.33
CA PHE A 93 13.34 -4.70 8.24
C PHE A 93 14.72 -4.06 8.33
N THR A 94 15.45 -4.39 9.39
CA THR A 94 16.83 -3.96 9.62
C THR A 94 17.68 -5.21 9.85
N ALA A 95 18.59 -5.51 8.95
CA ALA A 95 19.44 -6.69 9.02
C ALA A 95 20.83 -6.39 8.43
N ASP A 96 21.84 -7.09 8.93
CA ASP A 96 23.18 -7.04 8.37
C ASP A 96 23.23 -7.87 7.08
N PRO A 97 23.95 -7.40 6.04
CA PRO A 97 24.08 -8.14 4.79
C PRO A 97 24.94 -9.39 4.98
N VAL A 98 24.66 -10.44 4.20
CA VAL A 98 25.51 -11.62 4.08
C VAL A 98 26.18 -11.60 2.71
N PHE A 99 27.51 -11.61 2.70
CA PHE A 99 28.30 -11.66 1.47
C PHE A 99 28.79 -13.09 1.23
N GLU A 100 28.29 -13.75 0.16
CA GLU A 100 28.66 -15.14 -0.16
C GLU A 100 29.96 -15.25 -0.98
N TYR A 101 30.32 -14.21 -1.75
CA TYR A 101 31.45 -14.23 -2.72
C TYR A 101 32.45 -13.09 -2.54
N LEU A 102 32.31 -12.29 -1.48
CA LEU A 102 33.24 -11.22 -1.14
C LEU A 102 34.11 -11.71 0.01
N GLU A 103 35.44 -11.62 -0.16
CA GLU A 103 36.39 -12.10 0.86
C GLU A 103 36.27 -11.29 2.16
N ASP A 104 35.96 -9.99 2.07
CA ASP A 104 35.83 -9.07 3.21
C ASP A 104 34.56 -8.21 3.12
N ASP A 105 33.80 -8.09 4.22
CA ASP A 105 32.69 -7.12 4.31
C ASP A 105 33.26 -5.68 4.28
N PRO A 106 32.83 -4.83 3.33
CA PRO A 106 33.32 -3.45 3.22
C PRO A 106 32.95 -2.56 4.44
N LEU A 107 32.02 -2.99 5.29
CA LEU A 107 31.66 -2.31 6.53
C LEU A 107 31.27 -3.35 7.61
N PRO A 108 32.24 -3.95 8.31
CA PRO A 108 31.98 -5.05 9.24
C PRO A 108 31.25 -4.58 10.52
N GLN A 109 31.44 -3.32 10.92
CA GLN A 109 30.72 -2.72 12.04
C GLN A 109 29.65 -1.76 11.51
N ARG A 110 28.40 -2.25 11.45
CA ARG A 110 27.27 -1.48 10.91
C ARG A 110 26.44 -0.78 11.96
N SER A 111 26.52 -1.19 13.22
CA SER A 111 25.69 -0.65 14.28
C SER A 111 26.46 -0.31 15.54
N GLY A 112 25.88 0.56 16.34
CA GLY A 112 26.49 0.98 17.59
C GLY A 112 25.68 2.03 18.34
N PHE A 113 26.06 2.25 19.59
CA PHE A 113 25.55 3.37 20.38
C PHE A 113 26.48 4.56 20.21
N TYR A 114 25.96 5.67 19.69
CA TYR A 114 26.69 6.93 19.54
C TYR A 114 26.46 7.78 20.80
N ASP A 115 27.51 7.91 21.61
CA ASP A 115 27.42 8.61 22.89
C ASP A 115 27.98 10.04 22.83
N TYR A 116 27.11 11.04 23.00
CA TYR A 116 27.54 12.40 23.31
C TYR A 116 27.72 12.54 24.82
N PHE A 117 28.85 12.03 25.34
CA PHE A 117 29.26 11.91 26.75
C PHE A 117 28.97 13.09 27.73
N GLU A 118 28.55 14.27 27.25
CA GLU A 118 28.22 15.46 28.06
C GLU A 118 26.87 16.13 27.69
N LYS A 119 25.98 15.45 26.96
CA LYS A 119 24.71 16.03 26.48
C LYS A 119 23.49 15.12 26.74
N ARG A 120 22.31 15.58 26.29
CA ARG A 120 21.00 15.03 26.62
C ARG A 120 20.85 13.60 26.09
N SER A 121 20.20 12.73 26.87
CA SER A 121 19.86 11.36 26.44
C SER A 121 18.52 11.27 25.71
N GLU A 122 17.73 12.35 25.71
CA GLU A 122 16.41 12.43 25.09
C GLU A 122 16.29 13.66 24.19
N VAL A 123 15.59 13.48 23.08
CA VAL A 123 15.19 14.55 22.16
C VAL A 123 13.97 15.25 22.75
N CYS A 124 14.06 16.57 22.92
CA CYS A 124 12.92 17.38 23.31
C CYS A 124 11.97 17.57 22.12
N VAL A 125 10.79 16.97 22.21
CA VAL A 125 9.76 17.09 21.17
C VAL A 125 9.08 18.47 21.25
N PRO A 126 8.92 19.20 20.13
CA PRO A 126 8.20 20.47 20.13
C PRO A 126 6.73 20.34 20.58
N ASP A 127 6.26 21.31 21.37
CA ASP A 127 4.89 21.32 21.92
C ASP A 127 3.83 21.74 20.89
N ASN A 128 4.24 22.38 19.80
CA ASN A 128 3.37 22.97 18.79
C ASN A 128 3.04 22.05 17.59
N LEU A 129 3.50 20.80 17.58
CA LEU A 129 3.25 19.86 16.47
C LEU A 129 1.75 19.64 16.19
N ASN A 130 0.92 19.75 17.22
CA ASN A 130 -0.54 19.62 17.12
C ASN A 130 -1.23 20.74 16.32
N LEU A 131 -0.59 21.92 16.18
CA LEU A 131 -1.13 23.05 15.43
C LEU A 131 -0.98 22.87 13.90
N GLY A 132 -0.05 22.02 13.46
CA GLY A 132 0.20 21.69 12.04
C GLY A 132 -0.73 20.61 11.48
N LEU A 133 -1.42 19.86 12.35
CA LEU A 133 -2.35 18.79 11.98
C LEU A 133 -3.67 19.38 11.44
N ARG A 134 -3.68 19.85 10.19
CA ARG A 134 -4.94 20.16 9.49
C ARG A 134 -5.81 18.91 9.44
N VAL A 135 -6.92 18.97 10.17
CA VAL A 135 -7.98 17.97 10.35
C VAL A 135 -8.23 17.12 9.10
N ARG A 136 -7.78 15.86 9.14
CA ARG A 136 -8.40 14.74 8.41
C ARG A 136 -8.78 13.67 9.42
N LYS A 137 -10.01 13.76 9.93
CA LYS A 137 -10.61 12.71 10.76
C LYS A 137 -10.92 11.50 9.88
N ARG A 138 -10.34 10.34 10.20
CA ARG A 138 -10.94 9.03 9.89
C ARG A 138 -11.36 8.43 11.22
N VAL A 139 -12.67 8.28 11.41
CA VAL A 139 -13.23 7.53 12.54
C VAL A 139 -13.57 6.14 12.01
N SER A 140 -12.73 5.15 12.29
CA SER A 140 -13.04 3.75 12.04
C SER A 140 -13.92 3.22 13.17
N LYS A 141 -15.19 2.92 12.87
CA LYS A 141 -16.04 2.07 13.72
C LYS A 141 -15.69 0.61 13.45
N VAL A 142 -15.30 -0.13 14.49
CA VAL A 142 -15.21 -1.59 14.44
C VAL A 142 -16.26 -2.18 15.37
N THR A 143 -17.16 -2.98 14.81
CA THR A 143 -18.14 -3.81 15.49
C THR A 143 -17.57 -5.21 15.72
N GLY A 144 -17.59 -5.69 16.97
CA GLY A 144 -17.24 -7.07 17.31
C GLY A 144 -17.41 -7.34 18.81
N VAL A 145 -18.12 -8.42 19.15
CA VAL A 145 -18.61 -8.80 20.49
C VAL A 145 -17.84 -10.01 21.05
N ALA A 146 -17.44 -9.91 22.33
CA ALA A 146 -17.07 -10.95 23.35
C ALA A 146 -15.84 -11.87 23.06
N SER A 147 -15.00 -12.31 24.01
CA SER A 147 -15.09 -12.65 25.45
C SER A 147 -13.74 -12.47 26.20
N PRO A 148 -13.67 -12.57 27.55
CA PRO A 148 -12.59 -12.00 28.37
C PRO A 148 -11.64 -13.00 29.07
N SER A 149 -10.36 -13.01 28.65
CA SER A 149 -9.14 -13.40 29.41
C SER A 149 -7.98 -13.25 28.41
N ASP A 150 -6.92 -12.47 28.56
CA ASP A 150 -6.16 -12.05 29.72
C ASP A 150 -5.74 -10.57 29.61
N ARG A 151 -5.86 -9.86 30.73
CA ARG A 151 -5.63 -8.41 30.83
C ARG A 151 -4.33 -8.21 31.61
N GLN A 152 -3.40 -7.38 31.13
CA GLN A 152 -2.49 -6.68 32.05
C GLN A 152 -3.36 -5.76 32.92
N GLY A 153 -3.74 -6.29 34.08
CA GLY A 153 -4.72 -5.72 34.98
C GLY A 153 -4.10 -4.73 35.94
N ILE A 154 -4.87 -3.72 36.31
CA ILE A 154 -4.73 -3.05 37.61
C ILE A 154 -4.58 -4.14 38.67
N VAL A 155 -3.41 -4.26 39.29
CA VAL A 155 -3.16 -5.29 40.30
C VAL A 155 -3.64 -4.75 41.63
N ARG A 156 -4.51 -5.53 42.29
CA ARG A 156 -5.02 -5.20 43.62
C ARG A 156 -4.39 -6.14 44.63
N ASP A 157 -3.96 -5.56 45.76
CA ASP A 157 -3.48 -6.35 46.88
C ASP A 157 -4.60 -7.31 47.34
N PRO A 158 -4.32 -8.62 47.46
CA PRO A 158 -5.35 -9.61 47.73
C PRO A 158 -6.11 -9.40 49.05
N LEU A 159 -5.47 -8.77 50.05
CA LEU A 159 -6.00 -8.57 51.39
C LEU A 159 -6.78 -7.25 51.53
N SER A 160 -6.14 -6.12 51.19
CA SER A 160 -6.73 -4.78 51.27
C SER A 160 -7.65 -4.45 50.10
N ARG A 161 -7.59 -5.23 49.00
CA ARG A 161 -8.27 -4.99 47.72
C ARG A 161 -7.92 -3.65 47.07
N LYS A 162 -6.92 -2.94 47.58
CA LYS A 162 -6.46 -1.67 47.01
C LYS A 162 -5.56 -1.89 45.82
N VAL A 163 -5.59 -0.98 44.86
CA VAL A 163 -4.69 -0.96 43.70
C VAL A 163 -3.26 -0.69 44.17
N VAL A 164 -2.38 -1.66 43.94
CA VAL A 164 -0.95 -1.59 44.27
C VAL A 164 -0.05 -1.43 43.05
N ASP A 165 -0.52 -1.84 41.87
CA ASP A 165 0.23 -1.69 40.61
C ASP A 165 -0.70 -1.31 39.45
N GLY A 166 -0.18 -0.52 38.50
CA GLY A 166 -0.94 0.13 37.44
C GLY A 166 -1.75 1.35 37.92
N ARG A 167 -1.25 2.06 38.95
CA ARG A 167 -1.93 3.21 39.59
C ARG A 167 -2.08 4.41 38.65
N GLU A 168 -1.16 4.60 37.71
CA GLU A 168 -1.23 5.61 36.64
C GLU A 168 -2.50 5.38 35.79
N ARG A 169 -2.71 4.12 35.39
CA ARG A 169 -3.88 3.70 34.62
C ARG A 169 -5.16 3.79 35.46
N PHE A 170 -5.07 3.47 36.74
CA PHE A 170 -6.20 3.60 37.65
C PHE A 170 -6.59 5.06 37.88
N LEU A 171 -5.64 5.99 38.04
CA LEU A 171 -5.90 7.43 38.17
C LEU A 171 -6.56 7.99 36.90
N LEU A 172 -6.09 7.58 35.73
CA LEU A 172 -6.73 7.90 34.45
C LEU A 172 -8.19 7.44 34.39
N MET A 173 -8.46 6.20 34.81
CA MET A 173 -9.81 5.67 34.88
C MET A 173 -10.69 6.44 35.88
N CYS A 174 -10.15 6.77 37.05
CA CYS A 174 -10.83 7.59 38.06
C CYS A 174 -11.18 8.97 37.50
N SER A 175 -10.28 9.57 36.71
CA SER A 175 -10.53 10.86 36.08
C SER A 175 -11.65 10.83 35.05
N ASN A 176 -11.73 9.74 34.27
CA ASN A 176 -12.83 9.54 33.33
C ASN A 176 -14.18 9.37 34.05
N ILE A 177 -14.21 8.60 35.13
CA ILE A 177 -15.40 8.40 35.95
C ILE A 177 -15.83 9.73 36.58
N ALA A 178 -14.90 10.45 37.20
CA ALA A 178 -15.14 11.76 37.82
C ALA A 178 -15.73 12.76 36.82
N THR A 179 -15.11 12.88 35.65
CA THR A 179 -15.54 13.80 34.59
C THR A 179 -16.94 13.44 34.08
N THR A 180 -17.23 12.15 33.89
CA THR A 180 -18.54 11.67 33.45
C THR A 180 -19.63 11.93 34.49
N GLN A 181 -19.36 11.64 35.76
CA GLN A 181 -20.31 11.90 36.86
C GLN A 181 -20.63 13.41 36.93
N LEU A 182 -19.61 14.26 36.94
CA LEU A 182 -19.78 15.71 37.04
C LEU A 182 -20.56 16.32 35.87
N VAL A 183 -20.42 15.76 34.67
CA VAL A 183 -21.19 16.22 33.50
C VAL A 183 -22.63 15.71 33.53
N GLN A 184 -22.85 14.45 33.95
CA GLN A 184 -24.19 13.86 34.07
C GLN A 184 -25.02 14.52 35.17
N ASP A 185 -24.44 14.80 36.32
CA ASP A 185 -25.12 15.41 37.46
C ASP A 185 -25.58 16.86 37.19
N ARG A 186 -25.03 17.52 36.16
CA ARG A 186 -25.19 18.98 35.95
C ARG A 186 -26.13 19.38 34.82
N HIS A 187 -26.82 18.43 34.16
CA HIS A 187 -27.77 18.69 33.06
C HIS A 187 -27.46 20.00 32.27
N VAL A 188 -26.32 20.00 31.58
CA VAL A 188 -25.88 20.95 30.52
C VAL A 188 -25.70 22.45 30.90
N THR A 189 -25.90 22.90 32.14
CA THR A 189 -25.85 24.34 32.43
C THR A 189 -24.44 24.96 32.60
N ARG A 190 -23.39 24.19 32.90
CA ARG A 190 -21.97 24.61 32.81
C ARG A 190 -21.00 23.42 32.84
N PRO A 191 -19.88 23.44 32.07
CA PRO A 191 -18.86 22.40 32.15
C PRO A 191 -18.13 22.44 33.52
N PRO A 192 -17.70 21.29 34.08
CA PRO A 192 -16.95 21.26 35.33
C PRO A 192 -15.58 21.92 35.18
N THR A 193 -15.06 22.53 36.25
CA THR A 193 -13.70 23.10 36.25
C THR A 193 -12.64 22.02 36.47
N ALA A 194 -11.38 22.33 36.14
CA ALA A 194 -10.27 21.41 36.40
C ALA A 194 -10.14 21.07 37.90
N ASP A 195 -10.35 22.04 38.79
CA ASP A 195 -10.34 21.80 40.24
C ASP A 195 -11.45 20.83 40.68
N GLU A 196 -12.65 20.96 40.11
CA GLU A 196 -13.78 20.07 40.42
C GLU A 196 -13.50 18.64 39.94
N ILE A 197 -12.95 18.49 38.74
CA ILE A 197 -12.54 17.19 38.19
C ILE A 197 -11.41 16.60 39.03
N ALA A 198 -10.40 17.39 39.41
CA ALA A 198 -9.25 16.96 40.19
C ALA A 198 -9.66 16.41 41.55
N LYS A 199 -10.45 17.20 42.29
CA LYS A 199 -10.95 16.82 43.60
C LYS A 199 -11.72 15.50 43.53
N ARG A 200 -12.63 15.38 42.57
CA ARG A 200 -13.44 14.18 42.40
C ARG A 200 -12.63 12.97 41.92
N THR A 201 -11.64 13.18 41.07
CA THR A 201 -10.68 12.16 40.64
C THR A 201 -9.90 11.62 41.84
N TRP A 202 -9.40 12.51 42.69
CA TRP A 202 -8.61 12.16 43.87
C TRP A 202 -9.43 11.41 44.92
N GLU A 203 -10.69 11.82 45.14
CA GLU A 203 -11.64 11.10 46.00
C GLU A 203 -11.85 9.65 45.53
N ILE A 204 -12.10 9.44 44.23
CA ILE A 204 -12.32 8.09 43.67
C ILE A 204 -11.03 7.26 43.71
N PHE A 205 -9.89 7.89 43.44
CA PHE A 205 -8.60 7.22 43.42
C PHE A 205 -8.16 6.76 44.81
N THR A 206 -8.20 7.62 45.81
CA THR A 206 -7.77 7.31 47.19
C THR A 206 -8.68 6.30 47.91
N ALA A 207 -9.94 6.19 47.49
CA ALA A 207 -10.86 5.17 47.99
C ALA A 207 -10.35 3.74 47.67
N ASP A 208 -9.75 3.57 46.50
CA ASP A 208 -9.47 2.25 45.93
C ASP A 208 -7.99 1.99 45.63
N ALA A 209 -7.13 3.02 45.72
CA ALA A 209 -5.69 2.90 45.56
C ALA A 209 -4.98 2.91 46.91
N ASP A 210 -3.85 2.23 46.96
CA ASP A 210 -2.91 2.36 48.05
C ASP A 210 -1.99 3.56 47.79
N THR A 211 -2.08 4.56 48.67
CA THR A 211 -1.31 5.82 48.61
C THR A 211 -0.32 5.94 49.76
N THR A 212 -0.06 4.85 50.49
CA THR A 212 0.83 4.87 51.66
C THR A 212 2.30 5.10 51.32
N ASP A 213 2.69 4.84 50.07
CA ASP A 213 4.05 5.08 49.56
C ASP A 213 4.37 6.54 49.24
N GLY A 214 3.40 7.45 49.36
CA GLY A 214 3.57 8.89 49.13
C GLY A 214 3.90 9.28 47.68
N LYS A 215 3.84 8.33 46.73
CA LYS A 215 4.18 8.58 45.31
C LYS A 215 3.09 9.32 44.54
N TRP A 216 1.86 9.29 45.05
CA TRP A 216 0.69 9.88 44.42
C TRP A 216 0.11 10.96 45.33
N THR A 217 -0.22 12.09 44.73
CA THR A 217 -0.74 13.28 45.43
C THR A 217 -1.95 13.86 44.69
N GLU A 218 -2.67 14.75 45.36
CA GLU A 218 -3.77 15.51 44.74
C GLU A 218 -3.30 16.32 43.51
N ARG A 219 -2.01 16.66 43.44
CA ARG A 219 -1.41 17.34 42.29
C ARG A 219 -1.43 16.46 41.03
N ASP A 220 -1.28 15.15 41.16
CA ASP A 220 -1.32 14.22 40.03
C ASP A 220 -2.74 14.09 39.46
N ALA A 221 -3.73 14.08 40.35
CA ALA A 221 -5.14 14.19 39.95
C ALA A 221 -5.43 15.54 39.27
N PHE A 222 -4.81 16.63 39.73
CA PHE A 222 -4.96 17.95 39.13
C PHE A 222 -4.34 18.04 37.72
N LEU A 223 -3.15 17.48 37.51
CA LEU A 223 -2.53 17.41 36.19
C LEU A 223 -3.39 16.62 35.19
N GLU A 224 -3.94 15.49 35.63
CA GLU A 224 -4.84 14.69 34.80
C GLU A 224 -6.17 15.43 34.54
N ALA A 225 -6.67 16.19 35.51
CA ALA A 225 -7.88 16.99 35.38
C ALA A 225 -7.74 18.17 34.42
N ILE A 226 -6.58 18.83 34.37
CA ILE A 226 -6.29 19.85 33.36
C ILE A 226 -6.42 19.25 31.95
N ARG A 227 -5.84 18.07 31.75
CA ARG A 227 -5.94 17.35 30.47
C ARG A 227 -7.40 17.04 30.12
N ARG A 228 -8.19 16.57 31.08
CA ARG A 228 -9.63 16.31 30.87
C ARG A 228 -10.45 17.56 30.60
N LYS A 229 -10.14 18.68 31.25
CA LYS A 229 -10.79 19.95 30.97
C LYS A 229 -10.53 20.41 29.53
N ALA A 230 -9.29 20.26 29.07
CA ALA A 230 -8.93 20.55 27.68
C ALA A 230 -9.67 19.64 26.69
N ASP A 231 -9.78 18.34 26.97
CA ASP A 231 -10.54 17.40 26.13
C ASP A 231 -12.05 17.71 26.07
N LEU A 232 -12.63 18.14 27.19
CA LEU A 232 -14.03 18.57 27.25
C LEU A 232 -14.26 19.86 26.46
N ASP A 233 -13.38 20.84 26.60
CA ASP A 233 -13.47 22.11 25.89
C ASP A 233 -13.26 21.94 24.38
N ALA A 234 -12.40 20.99 23.99
CA ALA A 234 -12.15 20.63 22.59
C ALA A 234 -13.24 19.73 21.97
N GLY A 235 -14.21 19.25 22.77
CA GLY A 235 -15.26 18.33 22.31
C GLY A 235 -14.72 16.97 21.82
N THR A 236 -13.50 16.61 22.21
CA THR A 236 -12.86 15.32 21.86
C THR A 236 -13.15 14.23 22.87
N TYR A 237 -13.73 14.59 24.03
CA TYR A 237 -14.12 13.65 25.05
C TYR A 237 -15.45 12.94 24.73
N SER A 238 -15.40 11.64 24.49
CA SER A 238 -16.58 10.78 24.30
C SER A 238 -17.05 10.22 25.65
N PHE A 239 -18.28 10.57 26.06
CA PHE A 239 -18.93 10.01 27.26
C PHE A 239 -19.29 8.52 27.13
N THR A 240 -19.09 7.95 25.94
CA THR A 240 -19.25 6.52 25.66
C THR A 240 -17.89 5.93 25.31
N GLY A 241 -17.19 5.47 26.35
CA GLY A 241 -15.85 4.89 26.21
C GLY A 241 -15.66 3.65 27.08
N ARG A 242 -16.35 2.55 26.74
CA ARG A 242 -15.96 1.21 27.17
C ARG A 242 -15.46 0.43 25.96
N THR A 243 -14.22 0.64 25.55
CA THR A 243 -13.49 -0.40 24.80
C THR A 243 -11.99 -0.25 25.01
N SER A 244 -11.40 -1.28 25.59
CA SER A 244 -9.97 -1.55 25.75
C SER A 244 -9.29 -2.04 24.45
N ASN A 245 -9.86 -1.73 23.27
CA ASN A 245 -9.53 -2.41 22.02
C ASN A 245 -8.32 -1.81 21.27
N THR A 246 -7.46 -1.05 21.94
CA THR A 246 -6.28 -0.41 21.32
C THR A 246 -4.95 -0.78 22.02
N MET A 247 -4.90 -1.96 22.64
CA MET A 247 -3.66 -2.62 23.07
C MET A 247 -3.33 -3.73 22.06
N LEU A 248 -2.12 -3.68 21.48
CA LEU A 248 -1.57 -4.79 20.70
C LEU A 248 -1.15 -5.87 21.71
N TYR A 249 -1.75 -7.05 21.60
CA TYR A 249 -1.36 -8.23 22.34
C TYR A 249 -0.34 -9.04 21.53
N PRO A 250 0.52 -9.86 22.17
CA PRO A 250 1.28 -10.87 21.44
C PRO A 250 0.31 -11.67 20.59
N ALA A 251 0.61 -11.79 19.29
CA ALA A 251 -0.24 -12.55 18.40
C ALA A 251 -0.32 -13.98 18.93
N SER A 252 -1.55 -14.51 19.05
CA SER A 252 -1.73 -15.97 19.10
C SER A 252 -0.92 -16.59 17.95
N GLU A 253 -0.35 -17.79 18.17
CA GLU A 253 0.40 -18.53 17.15
C GLU A 253 -0.23 -18.33 15.76
N PRO A 254 0.57 -18.12 14.70
CA PRO A 254 0.06 -17.79 13.38
C PRO A 254 -1.09 -18.74 12.99
N TYR A 255 -2.25 -18.16 12.69
CA TYR A 255 -3.49 -18.89 12.36
C TYR A 255 -3.31 -19.92 11.23
N HIS A 256 -2.24 -19.78 10.44
CA HIS A 256 -1.78 -20.77 9.47
C HIS A 256 -0.36 -21.22 9.79
N LYS A 257 -0.20 -22.50 10.16
CA LYS A 257 1.11 -23.16 10.15
C LYS A 257 1.53 -23.38 8.68
N ILE A 258 2.57 -22.68 8.26
CA ILE A 258 3.16 -22.84 6.92
C ILE A 258 4.26 -23.88 7.05
N SER A 259 4.20 -24.97 6.28
CA SER A 259 5.32 -25.90 6.15
C SER A 259 6.42 -25.21 5.32
N THR A 260 7.49 -24.81 5.99
CA THR A 260 8.67 -24.21 5.34
C THR A 260 9.63 -25.29 4.84
N VAL A 261 10.54 -24.89 3.97
CA VAL A 261 11.71 -25.67 3.54
C VAL A 261 12.95 -24.79 3.67
N ASP A 262 14.12 -25.41 3.78
CA ASP A 262 15.38 -24.70 3.76
C ASP A 262 15.64 -24.01 2.39
N LYS A 263 16.65 -23.14 2.33
CA LYS A 263 16.98 -22.37 1.12
C LYS A 263 17.35 -23.26 -0.06
N GLU A 264 18.14 -24.31 0.16
CA GLU A 264 18.65 -25.17 -0.91
C GLU A 264 17.50 -26.01 -1.51
N THR A 265 16.69 -26.65 -0.66
CA THR A 265 15.50 -27.39 -1.09
C THR A 265 14.48 -26.47 -1.75
N GLY A 266 14.28 -25.26 -1.21
CA GLY A 266 13.38 -24.26 -1.78
C GLY A 266 13.81 -23.79 -3.16
N THR A 267 15.10 -23.50 -3.34
CA THR A 267 15.69 -23.13 -4.63
C THR A 267 15.59 -24.27 -5.63
N ALA A 268 15.90 -25.51 -5.25
CA ALA A 268 15.78 -26.67 -6.15
C ALA A 268 14.33 -26.89 -6.63
N LYS A 269 13.34 -26.74 -5.74
CA LYS A 269 11.91 -26.83 -6.11
C LYS A 269 11.46 -25.70 -7.03
N LEU A 270 12.00 -24.49 -6.84
CA LEU A 270 11.73 -23.37 -7.72
C LEU A 270 12.31 -23.64 -9.12
N GLU A 271 13.54 -24.14 -9.19
CA GLU A 271 14.20 -24.51 -10.44
C GLU A 271 13.42 -25.62 -11.17
N GLU A 272 13.04 -26.69 -10.48
CA GLU A 272 12.22 -27.81 -11.02
C GLU A 272 10.92 -27.30 -11.66
N VAL A 273 10.15 -26.46 -10.96
CA VAL A 273 8.88 -25.92 -11.49
C VAL A 273 9.12 -25.00 -12.71
N LEU A 274 10.21 -24.23 -12.71
CA LEU A 274 10.55 -23.38 -13.85
C LEU A 274 10.99 -24.21 -15.06
N GLU A 275 11.78 -25.26 -14.87
CA GLU A 275 12.19 -26.18 -15.93
C GLU A 275 10.98 -26.88 -16.55
N GLU A 276 10.11 -27.47 -15.72
CA GLU A 276 8.86 -28.09 -16.20
C GLU A 276 8.00 -27.10 -16.99
N TYR A 277 7.88 -25.85 -16.50
CA TYR A 277 7.15 -24.82 -17.20
C TYR A 277 7.74 -24.51 -18.59
N PHE A 278 9.06 -24.31 -18.72
CA PHE A 278 9.69 -23.99 -20.00
C PHE A 278 9.80 -25.19 -20.95
N ASP A 279 9.81 -26.42 -20.44
CA ASP A 279 9.78 -27.64 -21.25
C ASP A 279 8.38 -27.94 -21.81
N ASP A 280 7.31 -27.60 -21.09
CA ASP A 280 5.92 -27.90 -21.48
C ASP A 280 5.27 -26.85 -22.40
N GLN A 281 6.04 -25.92 -22.99
CA GLN A 281 5.49 -24.78 -23.75
C GLN A 281 4.57 -25.18 -24.92
N ALA A 282 4.65 -26.41 -25.41
CA ALA A 282 3.75 -26.96 -26.42
C ALA A 282 2.27 -27.07 -25.96
N ASN A 283 2.03 -27.18 -24.64
CA ASN A 283 0.70 -27.31 -24.04
C ASN A 283 0.15 -26.00 -23.45
N ALA A 284 0.84 -24.87 -23.68
CA ALA A 284 0.51 -23.56 -23.13
C ALA A 284 0.31 -23.59 -21.59
N PRO A 285 1.33 -24.01 -20.82
CA PRO A 285 1.21 -24.20 -19.38
C PRO A 285 0.87 -22.89 -18.68
N ARG A 286 0.01 -22.96 -17.66
CA ARG A 286 -0.39 -21.81 -16.84
C ARG A 286 -0.08 -22.10 -15.39
N VAL A 287 1.02 -21.56 -14.91
CA VAL A 287 1.62 -21.84 -13.60
C VAL A 287 1.61 -20.60 -12.73
N ALA A 288 1.22 -20.75 -11.48
CA ALA A 288 1.28 -19.73 -10.45
C ALA A 288 2.16 -20.21 -9.29
N LEU A 289 3.26 -19.51 -9.06
CA LEU A 289 4.28 -19.90 -8.12
C LEU A 289 4.39 -18.87 -6.99
N ARG A 290 3.92 -19.28 -5.81
CA ARG A 290 4.02 -18.50 -4.59
C ARG A 290 5.32 -18.85 -3.85
N VAL A 291 6.37 -18.05 -4.06
CA VAL A 291 7.64 -18.20 -3.33
C VAL A 291 7.86 -17.04 -2.36
N THR A 292 8.47 -17.32 -1.21
CA THR A 292 8.93 -16.28 -0.28
C THR A 292 9.89 -15.29 -0.94
N MET A 293 9.80 -14.02 -0.54
CA MET A 293 10.63 -12.94 -1.09
C MET A 293 12.12 -13.21 -0.85
N GLY A 294 12.98 -12.83 -1.81
CA GLY A 294 14.43 -13.01 -1.73
C GLY A 294 14.98 -14.35 -2.22
N ALA A 295 14.14 -15.26 -2.72
CA ALA A 295 14.54 -16.58 -3.22
C ALA A 295 15.31 -16.60 -4.55
N GLY A 296 15.58 -15.43 -5.17
CA GLY A 296 16.22 -15.38 -6.50
C GLY A 296 15.30 -15.68 -7.69
N LYS A 297 13.96 -15.67 -7.48
CA LYS A 297 12.92 -15.93 -8.50
C LYS A 297 13.19 -15.27 -9.84
N THR A 298 13.38 -13.95 -9.83
CA THR A 298 13.60 -13.14 -11.04
C THR A 298 14.83 -13.64 -11.81
N TYR A 299 15.96 -13.83 -11.12
CA TYR A 299 17.20 -14.29 -11.75
C TYR A 299 17.05 -15.68 -12.38
N GLN A 300 16.50 -16.65 -11.63
CA GLN A 300 16.29 -18.02 -12.13
C GLN A 300 15.30 -18.06 -13.30
N THR A 301 14.25 -17.22 -13.26
CA THR A 301 13.30 -17.11 -14.37
C THR A 301 13.97 -16.56 -15.63
N VAL A 302 14.80 -15.52 -15.51
CA VAL A 302 15.54 -14.96 -16.64
C VAL A 302 16.55 -15.98 -17.18
N GLU A 303 17.25 -16.71 -16.31
CA GLU A 303 18.18 -17.76 -16.71
C GLU A 303 17.50 -18.86 -17.53
N GLN A 304 16.40 -19.42 -17.03
CA GLN A 304 15.64 -20.46 -17.73
C GLN A 304 15.00 -19.93 -19.02
N LEU A 305 14.54 -18.68 -19.04
CA LEU A 305 14.06 -18.02 -20.26
C LEU A 305 15.16 -17.90 -21.31
N CYS A 306 16.38 -17.49 -20.92
CA CYS A 306 17.52 -17.39 -21.82
C CYS A 306 17.90 -18.77 -22.40
N ARG A 307 17.90 -19.82 -21.56
CA ARG A 307 18.12 -21.21 -22.00
C ARG A 307 17.06 -21.62 -23.02
N TYR A 308 15.78 -21.43 -22.70
CA TYR A 308 14.66 -21.74 -23.60
C TYR A 308 14.79 -21.01 -24.94
N LEU A 309 15.06 -19.70 -24.95
CA LEU A 309 15.13 -18.90 -26.18
C LEU A 309 16.39 -19.19 -27.03
N SER A 310 17.38 -19.90 -26.50
CA SER A 310 18.63 -20.19 -27.23
C SER A 310 18.39 -21.08 -28.47
N ASP A 311 17.44 -22.00 -28.38
CA ASP A 311 17.07 -22.94 -29.46
C ASP A 311 15.75 -22.60 -30.16
N GLN A 312 15.14 -21.46 -29.82
CA GLN A 312 13.83 -21.04 -30.32
C GLN A 312 13.93 -19.88 -31.30
N VAL A 313 12.90 -19.73 -32.14
CA VAL A 313 12.85 -18.69 -33.18
C VAL A 313 11.43 -18.15 -33.30
N GLY A 314 11.29 -16.82 -33.34
CA GLY A 314 10.00 -16.15 -33.52
C GLY A 314 9.08 -16.19 -32.30
N VAL A 315 9.61 -16.52 -31.11
CA VAL A 315 8.85 -16.51 -29.86
C VAL A 315 8.67 -15.08 -29.35
N VAL A 316 7.44 -14.72 -29.03
CA VAL A 316 7.08 -13.44 -28.39
C VAL A 316 6.83 -13.66 -26.91
N VAL A 317 7.60 -12.98 -26.07
CA VAL A 317 7.53 -13.04 -24.61
C VAL A 317 7.13 -11.68 -24.07
N GLU A 318 6.21 -11.64 -23.12
CA GLU A 318 5.82 -10.44 -22.40
C GLU A 318 6.11 -10.61 -20.91
N ILE A 319 6.93 -9.73 -20.35
CA ILE A 319 7.27 -9.74 -18.93
C ILE A 319 6.69 -8.48 -18.28
N TYR A 320 5.94 -8.67 -17.20
CA TYR A 320 5.29 -7.62 -16.44
C TYR A 320 5.88 -7.52 -15.03
N ALA A 321 6.49 -6.37 -14.71
CA ALA A 321 7.03 -6.07 -13.38
C ALA A 321 6.36 -4.82 -12.77
N PRO A 322 6.42 -4.56 -11.45
CA PRO A 322 5.61 -3.50 -10.80
C PRO A 322 5.79 -2.10 -11.39
N ASN A 323 7.01 -1.73 -11.75
CA ASN A 323 7.35 -0.39 -12.19
C ASN A 323 8.54 -0.40 -13.17
N HIS A 324 8.83 0.76 -13.77
CA HIS A 324 9.91 0.88 -14.76
C HIS A 324 11.32 0.61 -14.20
N GLU A 325 11.55 0.76 -12.89
CA GLU A 325 12.84 0.47 -12.26
C GLU A 325 13.07 -1.05 -12.24
N MET A 326 12.08 -1.82 -11.79
CA MET A 326 12.15 -3.29 -11.81
C MET A 326 12.18 -3.85 -13.23
N VAL A 327 11.50 -3.19 -14.19
CA VAL A 327 11.65 -3.54 -15.60
C VAL A 327 13.08 -3.33 -16.10
N ALA A 328 13.75 -2.23 -15.69
CA ALA A 328 15.14 -2.00 -16.05
C ALA A 328 16.08 -3.06 -15.44
N ASP A 329 15.72 -3.66 -14.31
CA ASP A 329 16.45 -4.79 -13.74
C ASP A 329 16.36 -6.03 -14.63
N TYR A 330 15.18 -6.33 -15.19
CA TYR A 330 15.01 -7.39 -16.20
C TYR A 330 15.83 -7.11 -17.45
N GLU A 331 15.80 -5.88 -17.97
CA GLU A 331 16.58 -5.49 -19.16
C GLU A 331 18.08 -5.74 -18.95
N ARG A 332 18.61 -5.35 -17.78
CA ARG A 332 20.02 -5.60 -17.41
C ARG A 332 20.34 -7.09 -17.31
N GLN A 333 19.52 -7.87 -16.61
CA GLN A 333 19.76 -9.31 -16.46
C GLN A 333 19.70 -10.05 -17.80
N LEU A 334 18.76 -9.72 -18.67
CA LEU A 334 18.65 -10.28 -20.02
C LEU A 334 19.87 -9.92 -20.89
N ALA A 335 20.38 -8.70 -20.76
CA ALA A 335 21.59 -8.26 -21.46
C ALA A 335 22.85 -8.95 -20.93
N ASP A 336 22.99 -9.07 -19.60
CA ASP A 336 24.12 -9.73 -18.94
C ASP A 336 24.21 -11.21 -19.31
N LEU A 337 23.05 -11.89 -19.43
CA LEU A 337 22.95 -13.28 -19.87
C LEU A 337 22.89 -13.47 -21.39
N GLN A 338 23.03 -12.39 -22.17
CA GLN A 338 23.06 -12.41 -23.65
C GLN A 338 21.86 -13.14 -24.27
N VAL A 339 20.64 -12.76 -23.88
CA VAL A 339 19.42 -13.39 -24.41
C VAL A 339 19.39 -13.38 -25.94
N ASN A 340 19.00 -14.51 -26.54
CA ASN A 340 18.75 -14.63 -27.98
C ASN A 340 17.39 -14.02 -28.37
N ALA A 341 17.20 -12.72 -28.13
CA ALA A 341 15.98 -11.99 -28.46
C ALA A 341 16.21 -10.48 -28.61
N GLU A 342 15.35 -9.83 -29.37
CA GLU A 342 15.19 -8.38 -29.33
C GLU A 342 14.43 -7.99 -28.06
N VAL A 343 15.12 -7.33 -27.12
CA VAL A 343 14.51 -6.85 -25.87
C VAL A 343 13.96 -5.44 -26.07
N VAL A 344 12.69 -5.23 -25.72
CA VAL A 344 12.00 -3.95 -25.84
C VAL A 344 11.43 -3.52 -24.48
N HIS A 345 12.08 -2.56 -23.83
CA HIS A 345 11.50 -1.86 -22.66
C HIS A 345 10.39 -0.91 -23.13
N VAL A 346 9.13 -1.26 -22.85
CA VAL A 346 7.99 -0.47 -23.32
C VAL A 346 7.78 0.77 -22.46
N LEU A 347 8.06 1.94 -23.06
CA LEU A 347 7.90 3.25 -22.47
C LEU A 347 6.59 3.94 -22.89
N PRO A 348 6.02 4.78 -22.01
CA PRO A 348 4.78 5.51 -22.30
C PRO A 348 5.00 6.65 -23.31
N ARG A 349 3.89 7.09 -23.93
CA ARG A 349 3.87 8.19 -24.90
C ARG A 349 4.35 9.53 -24.32
N THR A 350 3.96 9.83 -23.08
CA THR A 350 3.99 11.19 -22.50
C THR A 350 5.00 11.40 -21.37
N GLY A 351 5.89 10.41 -21.14
CA GLY A 351 6.89 10.45 -20.06
C GLY A 351 6.41 9.89 -18.72
N GLY A 352 5.28 9.18 -18.72
CA GLY A 352 4.72 8.54 -17.52
C GLY A 352 4.02 9.53 -16.58
N THR A 353 3.35 9.00 -15.54
CA THR A 353 2.59 9.81 -14.57
C THR A 353 3.48 10.72 -13.73
N LYS A 354 4.70 10.29 -13.42
CA LYS A 354 5.71 11.08 -12.68
C LYS A 354 6.46 12.07 -13.59
N GLY A 355 6.32 11.98 -14.92
CA GLY A 355 7.00 12.86 -15.88
C GLY A 355 8.52 12.71 -15.95
N ASN A 356 9.08 11.65 -15.36
CA ASN A 356 10.52 11.38 -15.29
C ASN A 356 11.02 10.46 -16.43
N LEU A 357 10.13 9.90 -17.24
CA LEU A 357 10.49 9.04 -18.36
C LEU A 357 10.60 9.85 -19.65
N ARG A 358 11.33 9.31 -20.62
CA ARG A 358 11.45 9.88 -21.96
C ARG A 358 10.07 10.05 -22.59
N VAL A 359 9.81 11.24 -23.13
CA VAL A 359 8.62 11.52 -23.93
C VAL A 359 8.84 10.97 -25.34
N LEU A 360 8.02 10.00 -25.75
CA LEU A 360 8.13 9.36 -27.06
C LEU A 360 7.18 9.94 -28.11
N CYS A 361 6.08 10.57 -27.71
CA CYS A 361 5.11 11.14 -28.63
C CYS A 361 5.42 12.61 -28.97
N GLN A 362 5.51 12.92 -30.26
CA GLN A 362 5.67 14.32 -30.71
C GLN A 362 4.44 15.19 -30.39
N ARG A 363 3.26 14.57 -30.23
CA ARG A 363 1.98 15.23 -29.90
C ARG A 363 1.64 15.08 -28.42
N HIS A 364 2.64 15.06 -27.55
CA HIS A 364 2.47 14.72 -26.14
C HIS A 364 1.56 15.67 -25.37
N GLU A 365 1.50 16.97 -25.69
CA GLU A 365 0.58 17.91 -25.04
C GLU A 365 -0.89 17.55 -25.33
N TYR A 366 -1.20 17.29 -26.59
CA TYR A 366 -2.51 16.78 -27.00
C TYR A 366 -2.82 15.42 -26.33
N VAL A 367 -1.87 14.48 -26.33
CA VAL A 367 -2.07 13.16 -25.71
C VAL A 367 -2.31 13.28 -24.20
N ARG A 368 -1.59 14.15 -23.49
CA ARG A 368 -1.81 14.41 -22.06
C ARG A 368 -3.23 14.90 -21.79
N SER A 369 -3.81 15.69 -22.69
CA SER A 369 -5.20 16.13 -22.54
C SER A 369 -6.20 14.96 -22.60
N LEU A 370 -5.96 13.99 -23.49
CA LEU A 370 -6.78 12.77 -23.61
C LEU A 370 -6.62 11.87 -22.38
N GLU A 371 -5.38 11.69 -21.89
CA GLU A 371 -5.07 10.90 -20.70
C GLU A 371 -5.76 11.49 -19.46
N ARG A 372 -5.64 12.80 -19.24
CA ARG A 372 -6.33 13.51 -18.14
C ARG A 372 -7.86 13.40 -18.24
N ALA A 373 -8.39 13.38 -19.46
CA ALA A 373 -9.81 13.20 -19.70
C ALA A 373 -10.27 11.74 -19.54
N GLY A 374 -9.35 10.76 -19.41
CA GLY A 374 -9.70 9.33 -19.33
C GLY A 374 -10.20 8.76 -20.66
N LEU A 375 -9.66 9.25 -21.79
CA LEU A 375 -10.02 8.83 -23.14
C LEU A 375 -8.94 7.96 -23.78
N SER A 376 -9.35 7.02 -24.63
CA SER A 376 -8.41 6.15 -25.35
C SER A 376 -7.50 6.98 -26.24
N VAL A 377 -6.20 6.96 -25.95
CA VAL A 377 -5.21 7.70 -26.74
C VAL A 377 -5.10 7.15 -28.15
N PHE A 378 -5.10 5.82 -28.31
CA PHE A 378 -4.90 5.21 -29.63
C PHE A 378 -6.02 5.63 -30.60
N LYS A 379 -7.29 5.48 -30.17
CA LYS A 379 -8.47 5.82 -30.99
C LYS A 379 -8.60 7.32 -31.30
N ASN A 380 -8.16 8.19 -30.38
CA ASN A 380 -8.38 9.63 -30.51
C ASN A 380 -7.16 10.41 -31.03
N ALA A 381 -5.94 9.87 -30.91
CA ALA A 381 -4.72 10.54 -31.33
C ALA A 381 -3.84 9.75 -32.31
N CYS A 382 -3.83 8.41 -32.26
CA CYS A 382 -2.95 7.62 -33.13
C CYS A 382 -3.62 7.26 -34.46
N GLU A 383 -4.83 6.70 -34.41
CA GLU A 383 -5.56 6.21 -35.57
C GLU A 383 -7.07 6.40 -35.33
N GLY A 384 -7.76 7.01 -36.30
CA GLY A 384 -9.19 7.30 -36.28
C GLY A 384 -9.89 6.80 -37.54
N GLY A 385 -11.19 6.59 -37.46
CA GLY A 385 -11.97 5.93 -38.52
C GLY A 385 -11.73 4.42 -38.55
N GLY A 386 -12.78 3.64 -38.82
CA GLY A 386 -12.70 2.16 -38.88
C GLY A 386 -13.88 1.41 -38.28
N ASP A 387 -14.71 2.07 -37.45
CA ASP A 387 -15.88 1.42 -36.83
C ASP A 387 -17.12 1.40 -37.77
N SER A 388 -17.08 2.12 -38.91
CA SER A 388 -18.25 2.36 -39.77
C SER A 388 -17.95 2.52 -41.28
N GLY A 389 -16.92 1.86 -41.81
CA GLY A 389 -16.61 1.86 -43.25
C GLY A 389 -16.01 3.17 -43.81
N GLU A 390 -15.64 4.11 -42.93
CA GLU A 390 -14.88 5.31 -43.30
C GLU A 390 -13.40 4.97 -43.57
N SER A 391 -12.74 5.78 -44.41
CA SER A 391 -11.30 5.68 -44.68
C SER A 391 -10.49 5.89 -43.40
N LEU A 392 -9.57 4.96 -43.13
CA LEU A 392 -8.66 5.01 -41.98
C LEU A 392 -7.79 6.28 -42.02
N GLU A 393 -7.92 7.14 -41.01
CA GLU A 393 -7.06 8.29 -40.80
C GLU A 393 -6.02 8.00 -39.72
N ARG A 394 -4.77 8.44 -39.93
CA ARG A 394 -3.67 8.22 -39.00
C ARG A 394 -3.00 9.53 -38.62
N CYS A 395 -2.40 9.55 -37.43
CA CYS A 395 -1.50 10.60 -36.99
C CYS A 395 -0.44 10.88 -38.07
N GLU A 396 -0.11 12.16 -38.29
CA GLU A 396 0.92 12.54 -39.28
C GLU A 396 2.29 11.92 -38.99
N PHE A 397 2.61 11.67 -37.72
CA PHE A 397 3.85 11.04 -37.27
C PHE A 397 3.74 9.53 -37.09
N PHE A 398 2.62 8.88 -37.48
CA PHE A 398 2.34 7.49 -37.08
C PHE A 398 3.45 6.50 -37.43
N ARG A 399 4.01 6.59 -38.64
CA ARG A 399 5.06 5.69 -39.14
C ARG A 399 6.38 5.84 -38.39
N ASP A 400 6.74 7.08 -38.05
CA ASP A 400 8.01 7.41 -37.41
C ASP A 400 7.87 7.67 -35.90
N CYS A 401 6.71 7.37 -35.32
CA CYS A 401 6.43 7.65 -33.92
C CYS A 401 7.24 6.69 -33.03
N PRO A 402 8.18 7.19 -32.21
CA PRO A 402 9.01 6.33 -31.37
C PRO A 402 8.20 5.39 -30.47
N TYR A 403 7.03 5.84 -29.98
CA TYR A 403 6.15 4.98 -29.19
C TYR A 403 5.59 3.81 -30.00
N ILE A 404 5.16 4.07 -31.24
CA ILE A 404 4.54 3.06 -32.12
C ILE A 404 5.58 2.06 -32.60
N LEU A 405 6.78 2.55 -32.92
CA LEU A 405 7.91 1.73 -33.37
C LEU A 405 8.33 0.66 -32.34
N GLN A 406 8.08 0.87 -31.05
CA GLN A 406 8.31 -0.15 -30.01
C GLN A 406 7.58 -1.46 -30.31
N PHE A 407 6.43 -1.44 -30.99
CA PHE A 407 5.62 -2.64 -31.24
C PHE A 407 5.92 -3.34 -32.57
N GLY A 408 6.85 -2.81 -33.38
CA GLY A 408 7.21 -3.38 -34.68
C GLY A 408 6.11 -3.19 -35.74
N LEU A 409 6.21 -2.14 -36.54
CA LEU A 409 5.36 -1.97 -37.72
C LEU A 409 5.82 -2.93 -38.83
N ASP A 410 5.12 -4.06 -38.97
CA ASP A 410 5.16 -5.00 -40.12
C ASP A 410 6.45 -5.01 -40.95
N ASP A 411 7.52 -5.62 -40.43
CA ASP A 411 8.57 -6.15 -41.29
C ASP A 411 8.44 -7.68 -41.31
N PRO A 412 8.02 -8.29 -42.44
CA PRO A 412 7.97 -9.75 -42.62
C PRO A 412 9.29 -10.46 -42.29
N VAL A 413 10.42 -9.76 -42.39
CA VAL A 413 11.76 -10.28 -42.05
C VAL A 413 11.94 -10.40 -40.52
N THR A 414 11.31 -9.53 -39.72
CA THR A 414 11.40 -9.56 -38.25
C THR A 414 10.56 -10.64 -37.57
N ARG A 415 9.77 -11.41 -38.32
CA ARG A 415 8.98 -12.54 -37.76
C ARG A 415 9.83 -13.74 -37.32
N VAL A 416 11.11 -13.76 -37.69
CA VAL A 416 12.01 -14.88 -37.43
C VAL A 416 12.99 -14.58 -36.29
N VAL A 417 12.72 -13.55 -35.46
CA VAL A 417 13.56 -13.23 -34.29
C VAL A 417 12.69 -13.29 -33.05
N ASN A 418 13.20 -13.86 -31.97
CA ASN A 418 12.51 -13.82 -30.68
C ASN A 418 12.40 -12.37 -30.19
N LYS A 419 11.30 -12.04 -29.53
CA LYS A 419 11.07 -10.70 -28.97
C LYS A 419 10.67 -10.81 -27.51
N VAL A 420 11.30 -10.00 -26.66
CA VAL A 420 10.95 -9.90 -25.24
C VAL A 420 10.49 -8.49 -24.96
N PHE A 421 9.19 -8.31 -24.75
CA PHE A 421 8.60 -7.05 -24.34
C PHE A 421 8.58 -6.96 -22.83
N LEU A 422 9.13 -5.87 -22.28
CA LEU A 422 9.12 -5.61 -20.86
C LEU A 422 8.16 -4.46 -20.54
N PHE A 423 7.15 -4.74 -19.73
CA PHE A 423 6.08 -3.83 -19.36
C PHE A 423 6.04 -3.59 -17.85
N PRO A 424 5.68 -2.38 -17.38
CA PRO A 424 5.21 -2.23 -16.02
C PRO A 424 3.78 -2.78 -15.87
N HIS A 425 3.41 -3.24 -14.67
CA HIS A 425 2.09 -3.83 -14.34
C HIS A 425 0.90 -2.96 -14.77
N ALA A 426 1.08 -1.63 -14.80
CA ALA A 426 0.04 -0.71 -15.27
C ALA A 426 -0.52 -1.09 -16.67
N TYR A 427 0.29 -1.74 -17.53
CA TYR A 427 -0.14 -2.19 -18.85
C TYR A 427 -1.02 -3.46 -18.82
N LEU A 428 -0.98 -4.29 -17.78
CA LEU A 428 -1.84 -5.47 -17.64
C LEU A 428 -3.33 -5.11 -17.67
N PHE A 429 -3.66 -3.91 -17.19
CA PHE A 429 -5.03 -3.43 -17.03
C PHE A 429 -5.46 -2.47 -18.15
N LEU A 430 -4.61 -2.29 -19.16
CA LEU A 430 -4.92 -1.55 -20.38
C LEU A 430 -5.30 -2.53 -21.47
N ARG A 431 -6.14 -2.09 -22.40
CA ARG A 431 -6.37 -2.88 -23.62
C ARG A 431 -5.07 -3.04 -24.38
N ARG A 432 -4.83 -4.26 -24.88
CA ARG A 432 -3.68 -4.57 -25.73
C ARG A 432 -3.66 -3.62 -26.90
N ASN A 433 -2.47 -3.10 -27.21
CA ASN A 433 -2.29 -2.27 -28.39
C ASN A 433 -2.53 -3.14 -29.62
N ARG A 434 -3.33 -2.70 -30.58
CA ARG A 434 -3.62 -3.48 -31.81
C ARG A 434 -2.37 -3.80 -32.63
N LEU A 435 -1.30 -3.02 -32.44
CA LEU A 435 -0.01 -3.23 -33.07
C LEU A 435 0.90 -4.21 -32.31
N GLN A 436 0.55 -4.55 -31.08
CA GLN A 436 1.30 -5.50 -30.26
C GLN A 436 1.07 -6.91 -30.80
N PRO A 437 2.12 -7.67 -31.13
CA PRO A 437 1.96 -9.06 -31.51
C PRO A 437 1.33 -9.87 -30.36
N PRO A 438 0.60 -10.96 -30.65
CA PRO A 438 0.14 -11.86 -29.60
C PRO A 438 1.35 -12.57 -28.95
N PRO A 439 1.43 -12.66 -27.62
CA PRO A 439 2.50 -13.37 -26.94
C PRO A 439 2.32 -14.88 -27.07
N ASN A 440 3.44 -15.58 -27.11
CA ASN A 440 3.51 -17.01 -26.81
C ASN A 440 3.61 -17.22 -25.30
N ILE A 441 4.34 -16.36 -24.60
CA ILE A 441 4.64 -16.48 -23.17
C ILE A 441 4.33 -15.15 -22.47
N VAL A 442 3.63 -15.22 -21.35
CA VAL A 442 3.38 -14.09 -20.44
C VAL A 442 3.94 -14.42 -19.06
N ILE A 443 4.85 -13.59 -18.56
CA ILE A 443 5.42 -13.69 -17.22
C ILE A 443 4.96 -12.47 -16.43
N VAL A 444 4.31 -12.67 -15.29
CA VAL A 444 3.94 -11.60 -14.36
C VAL A 444 4.68 -11.80 -13.06
N ASP A 445 5.65 -10.92 -12.80
CA ASP A 445 6.47 -10.95 -11.60
C ASP A 445 5.92 -9.97 -10.55
N GLU A 446 6.07 -10.31 -9.28
CA GLU A 446 5.59 -9.57 -8.12
C GLU A 446 4.05 -9.41 -8.02
N ALA A 447 3.60 -8.89 -6.88
CA ALA A 447 2.19 -8.73 -6.57
C ALA A 447 1.47 -7.73 -7.49
N PHE A 448 0.51 -8.22 -8.28
CA PHE A 448 -0.30 -7.40 -9.21
C PHE A 448 -1.80 -7.41 -8.88
N LEU A 449 -2.26 -8.35 -8.04
CA LEU A 449 -3.69 -8.58 -7.75
C LEU A 449 -4.41 -7.32 -7.29
N MET A 450 -3.78 -6.48 -6.46
CA MET A 450 -4.39 -5.23 -5.99
C MET A 450 -4.64 -4.23 -7.13
N GLY A 451 -3.81 -4.24 -8.18
CA GLY A 451 -4.01 -3.43 -9.38
C GLY A 451 -5.22 -3.87 -10.21
N SER A 452 -5.67 -5.11 -10.04
CA SER A 452 -6.86 -5.64 -10.73
C SER A 452 -8.17 -5.07 -10.20
N VAL A 453 -8.18 -4.45 -9.01
CA VAL A 453 -9.39 -3.85 -8.45
C VAL A 453 -9.46 -2.38 -8.83
N GLU A 454 -10.47 -2.02 -9.62
CA GLU A 454 -10.82 -0.64 -9.89
C GLU A 454 -11.90 -0.16 -8.94
N THR A 455 -11.70 1.03 -8.38
CA THR A 455 -12.76 1.76 -7.69
C THR A 455 -13.04 3.07 -8.42
N VAL A 456 -14.30 3.29 -8.77
CA VAL A 456 -14.79 4.57 -9.32
C VAL A 456 -15.79 5.19 -8.36
N SER A 457 -15.71 6.50 -8.20
CA SER A 457 -16.61 7.28 -7.36
C SER A 457 -17.54 8.12 -8.23
N ILE A 458 -18.80 8.22 -7.82
CA ILE A 458 -19.80 9.09 -8.44
C ILE A 458 -20.71 9.72 -7.39
N LYS A 459 -20.97 11.03 -7.52
CA LYS A 459 -21.89 11.72 -6.62
C LYS A 459 -23.30 11.12 -6.70
N SER A 460 -23.91 10.92 -5.55
CA SER A 460 -25.24 10.30 -5.43
C SER A 460 -26.31 11.05 -6.24
N ASN A 461 -26.22 12.38 -6.31
CA ASN A 461 -27.12 13.21 -7.10
C ASN A 461 -27.01 12.97 -8.62
N ILE A 462 -25.82 12.66 -9.13
CA ILE A 462 -25.60 12.34 -10.55
C ILE A 462 -26.31 11.02 -10.86
N VAL A 463 -26.15 9.98 -10.01
CA VAL A 463 -26.86 8.70 -10.19
C VAL A 463 -28.37 8.91 -10.24
N ARG A 464 -28.90 9.70 -9.29
CA ARG A 464 -30.34 9.99 -9.19
C ARG A 464 -30.90 10.67 -10.44
N GLN A 465 -30.13 11.56 -11.08
CA GLN A 465 -30.58 12.37 -12.22
C GLN A 465 -30.27 11.73 -13.58
N SER A 466 -29.23 10.89 -13.66
CA SER A 466 -28.66 10.46 -14.94
C SER A 466 -29.15 9.09 -15.41
N LEU A 467 -29.63 8.24 -14.50
CA LEU A 467 -30.18 6.93 -14.86
C LEU A 467 -31.65 7.07 -15.31
N VAL A 468 -31.83 7.57 -16.54
CA VAL A 468 -33.14 7.79 -17.15
C VAL A 468 -33.48 6.64 -18.09
N ASN A 469 -34.69 6.10 -17.94
CA ASN A 469 -35.28 5.12 -18.84
C ASN A 469 -36.75 5.51 -19.08
N ASN A 470 -37.17 5.60 -20.33
CA ASN A 470 -38.56 5.97 -20.68
C ASN A 470 -39.60 4.99 -20.12
N ASP A 471 -39.24 3.71 -19.97
CA ASP A 471 -40.12 2.67 -19.41
C ASP A 471 -40.08 2.61 -17.88
N ALA A 472 -39.12 3.30 -17.25
CA ALA A 472 -38.95 3.38 -15.81
C ALA A 472 -38.48 4.79 -15.40
N PRO A 473 -39.38 5.80 -15.40
CA PRO A 473 -38.99 7.20 -15.22
C PRO A 473 -38.32 7.50 -13.88
N ASP A 474 -38.65 6.72 -12.84
CA ASP A 474 -38.07 6.85 -11.50
C ASP A 474 -36.86 5.94 -11.26
N LEU A 475 -36.30 5.30 -12.30
CA LEU A 475 -35.18 4.35 -12.18
C LEU A 475 -34.02 4.91 -11.37
N GLY A 476 -33.53 6.11 -11.71
CA GLY A 476 -32.43 6.75 -10.98
C GLY A 476 -32.75 7.03 -9.51
N LYS A 477 -34.00 7.40 -9.18
CA LYS A 477 -34.42 7.58 -7.78
C LYS A 477 -34.46 6.25 -7.05
N LEU A 478 -34.99 5.20 -7.66
CA LEU A 478 -35.07 3.87 -7.07
C LEU A 478 -33.67 3.29 -6.80
N VAL A 479 -32.74 3.44 -7.75
CA VAL A 479 -31.34 3.04 -7.58
C VAL A 479 -30.66 3.85 -6.48
N TYR A 480 -30.84 5.17 -6.48
CA TYR A 480 -30.33 6.05 -5.43
C TYR A 480 -30.80 5.61 -4.03
N HIS A 481 -32.11 5.45 -3.85
CA HIS A 481 -32.70 5.06 -2.56
C HIS A 481 -32.24 3.67 -2.13
N ALA A 482 -32.16 2.71 -3.06
CA ALA A 482 -31.67 1.37 -2.75
C ALA A 482 -30.22 1.35 -2.24
N ILE A 483 -29.37 2.28 -2.69
CA ILE A 483 -27.97 2.38 -2.29
C ILE A 483 -27.79 3.22 -1.03
N VAL A 484 -28.45 4.38 -0.96
CA VAL A 484 -28.22 5.41 0.07
C VAL A 484 -29.00 5.15 1.34
N ASP A 485 -30.26 4.70 1.25
CA ASP A 485 -31.12 4.53 2.43
C ASP A 485 -30.75 3.26 3.24
N GLY A 486 -29.85 2.43 2.70
CA GLY A 486 -29.41 1.17 3.29
C GLY A 486 -30.43 0.04 3.17
N GLY A 487 -30.05 -1.15 3.68
CA GLY A 487 -30.87 -2.36 3.60
C GLY A 487 -30.64 -3.19 2.32
N PRO A 488 -31.55 -4.14 2.01
CA PRO A 488 -31.34 -5.11 0.94
C PRO A 488 -31.59 -4.48 -0.44
N ALA A 489 -30.59 -3.76 -0.94
CA ALA A 489 -30.66 -2.98 -2.18
C ALA A 489 -31.17 -3.79 -3.39
N LEU A 490 -30.67 -5.00 -3.62
CA LEU A 490 -31.09 -5.85 -4.75
C LEU A 490 -32.54 -6.31 -4.59
N HIS A 491 -32.95 -6.66 -3.36
CA HIS A 491 -34.34 -7.01 -3.08
C HIS A 491 -35.28 -5.84 -3.39
N ASN A 492 -34.93 -4.63 -2.94
CA ASN A 492 -35.72 -3.43 -3.13
C ASN A 492 -35.85 -3.09 -4.63
N LEU A 493 -34.76 -3.22 -5.40
CA LEU A 493 -34.79 -3.03 -6.84
C LEU A 493 -35.70 -4.05 -7.54
N ARG A 494 -35.59 -5.35 -7.20
CA ARG A 494 -36.47 -6.39 -7.76
C ARG A 494 -37.95 -6.14 -7.41
N LYS A 495 -38.25 -5.76 -6.16
CA LYS A 495 -39.61 -5.45 -5.71
C LYS A 495 -40.20 -4.25 -6.45
N ALA A 496 -39.36 -3.27 -6.82
CA ALA A 496 -39.75 -2.12 -7.63
C ALA A 496 -39.84 -2.44 -9.14
N GLY A 497 -39.68 -3.71 -9.55
CA GLY A 497 -39.73 -4.12 -10.95
C GLY A 497 -38.49 -3.74 -11.76
N ILE A 498 -37.38 -3.37 -11.10
CA ILE A 498 -36.13 -2.99 -11.74
C ILE A 498 -35.26 -4.24 -11.90
N GLY A 499 -35.08 -4.66 -13.16
CA GLY A 499 -34.19 -5.75 -13.54
C GLY A 499 -33.23 -5.37 -14.67
N ILE A 500 -32.52 -6.36 -15.18
CA ILE A 500 -31.58 -6.21 -16.32
C ILE A 500 -32.25 -5.55 -17.55
N PRO A 501 -33.51 -5.88 -17.93
CA PRO A 501 -34.16 -5.22 -19.07
C PRO A 501 -34.29 -3.70 -18.91
N GLN A 502 -34.63 -3.22 -17.71
CA GLN A 502 -34.73 -1.79 -17.41
C GLN A 502 -33.35 -1.12 -17.43
N LEU A 503 -32.33 -1.78 -16.86
CA LEU A 503 -30.96 -1.25 -16.85
C LEU A 503 -30.31 -1.20 -18.24
N ASN A 504 -30.71 -2.07 -19.18
CA ASN A 504 -30.19 -2.08 -20.55
C ASN A 504 -30.73 -0.93 -21.42
N LYS A 505 -31.84 -0.29 -21.02
CA LYS A 505 -32.44 0.82 -21.75
C LYS A 505 -31.99 2.20 -21.25
N VAL A 506 -31.05 2.26 -20.32
CA VAL A 506 -30.47 3.52 -19.84
C VAL A 506 -29.57 4.11 -20.91
N ASP A 507 -29.85 5.35 -21.31
CA ASP A 507 -29.03 6.11 -22.25
C ASP A 507 -28.02 6.99 -21.51
N LEU A 508 -26.72 6.78 -21.77
CA LEU A 508 -25.62 7.56 -21.20
C LEU A 508 -24.94 8.47 -22.24
N SER A 509 -25.48 8.57 -23.47
CA SER A 509 -24.86 9.28 -24.59
C SER A 509 -24.59 10.77 -24.32
N SER A 510 -25.34 11.40 -23.41
CA SER A 510 -25.13 12.79 -22.98
C SER A 510 -23.84 12.99 -22.16
N PHE A 511 -23.33 11.92 -21.54
CA PHE A 511 -22.10 11.94 -20.74
C PHE A 511 -20.89 11.48 -21.55
N GLU A 512 -21.09 10.86 -22.70
CA GLU A 512 -20.00 10.37 -23.56
C GLU A 512 -19.18 11.55 -24.10
N PRO A 513 -17.86 11.62 -23.83
CA PRO A 513 -17.04 12.71 -24.32
C PRO A 513 -16.84 12.57 -25.83
N ARG A 514 -17.34 13.54 -26.60
CA ARG A 514 -17.16 13.57 -28.06
C ARG A 514 -15.84 14.24 -28.41
N VAL A 515 -14.87 13.44 -28.86
CA VAL A 515 -13.62 13.92 -29.44
C VAL A 515 -13.56 13.49 -30.89
N LYS A 516 -13.46 14.45 -31.81
CA LYS A 516 -13.20 14.15 -33.22
C LYS A 516 -11.71 13.88 -33.38
N PHE A 517 -11.38 12.80 -34.07
CA PHE A 517 -9.99 12.50 -34.43
C PHE A 517 -9.40 13.66 -35.25
N ASP A 518 -8.18 14.07 -34.91
CA ASP A 518 -7.41 15.07 -35.64
C ASP A 518 -5.99 14.52 -35.88
N PRO A 519 -5.56 14.30 -37.13
CA PRO A 519 -4.27 13.70 -37.42
C PRO A 519 -3.07 14.61 -37.15
N ARG A 520 -3.27 15.93 -37.03
CA ARG A 520 -2.19 16.94 -36.96
C ARG A 520 -2.16 17.72 -35.65
N ARG A 521 -3.22 17.64 -34.83
CA ARG A 521 -3.27 18.38 -33.57
C ARG A 521 -2.17 17.95 -32.60
N SER A 522 -1.25 18.85 -32.29
CA SER A 522 -0.19 18.66 -31.30
C SER A 522 -0.46 19.39 -29.97
N THR A 523 -1.23 20.47 -30.01
CA THR A 523 -1.50 21.35 -28.87
C THR A 523 -2.59 20.83 -27.92
N GLU A 524 -2.51 21.25 -26.66
CA GLU A 524 -3.47 20.90 -25.61
C GLU A 524 -4.93 21.19 -26.02
N LEU A 525 -5.86 20.36 -25.54
CA LEU A 525 -7.29 20.50 -25.75
C LEU A 525 -8.01 20.48 -24.40
N GLN A 526 -8.90 21.44 -24.18
CA GLN A 526 -9.77 21.43 -23.00
C GLN A 526 -10.88 20.41 -23.22
N LEU A 527 -10.79 19.28 -22.51
CA LEU A 527 -11.72 18.15 -22.62
C LEU A 527 -12.54 18.00 -21.34
N LYS A 528 -13.81 17.66 -21.50
CA LYS A 528 -14.63 17.25 -20.36
C LYS A 528 -14.13 15.89 -19.84
N PRO A 529 -13.96 15.72 -18.52
CA PRO A 529 -13.58 14.43 -17.97
C PRO A 529 -14.60 13.34 -18.30
N ASN A 530 -14.13 12.16 -18.71
CA ASN A 530 -14.93 10.95 -18.92
C ASN A 530 -15.40 10.28 -17.61
N GLY A 531 -15.08 10.89 -16.46
CA GLY A 531 -15.35 10.33 -15.14
C GLY A 531 -16.81 9.93 -14.91
N PRO A 532 -17.80 10.83 -15.13
CA PRO A 532 -19.21 10.51 -14.93
C PRO A 532 -19.71 9.37 -15.84
N TYR A 533 -19.36 9.39 -17.12
CA TYR A 533 -19.73 8.32 -18.06
C TYR A 533 -19.15 6.97 -17.64
N ARG A 534 -17.85 6.94 -17.30
CA ARG A 534 -17.16 5.73 -16.81
C ARG A 534 -17.80 5.20 -15.52
N ALA A 535 -18.09 6.07 -14.55
CA ALA A 535 -18.64 5.67 -13.28
C ALA A 535 -20.11 5.22 -13.38
N LEU A 536 -20.94 5.88 -14.19
CA LEU A 536 -22.32 5.43 -14.48
C LEU A 536 -22.34 4.10 -15.23
N SER A 537 -21.44 3.92 -16.21
CA SER A 537 -21.32 2.67 -16.94
C SER A 537 -20.90 1.52 -16.01
N ALA A 538 -19.88 1.74 -15.17
CA ALA A 538 -19.44 0.78 -14.17
C ALA A 538 -20.55 0.44 -13.16
N LEU A 539 -21.30 1.44 -12.68
CA LEU A 539 -22.45 1.22 -11.79
C LEU A 539 -23.50 0.32 -12.48
N LEU A 540 -23.88 0.64 -13.71
CA LEU A 540 -24.86 -0.16 -14.46
C LEU A 540 -24.38 -1.59 -14.67
N ASP A 541 -23.11 -1.79 -15.02
CA ASP A 541 -22.54 -3.12 -15.25
C ASP A 541 -22.50 -3.93 -13.95
N VAL A 542 -22.06 -3.33 -12.84
CA VAL A 542 -22.07 -3.98 -11.53
C VAL A 542 -23.49 -4.32 -11.09
N LEU A 543 -24.46 -3.41 -11.21
CA LEU A 543 -25.86 -3.67 -10.89
C LEU A 543 -26.42 -4.84 -11.72
N LYS A 544 -26.16 -4.88 -13.03
CA LYS A 544 -26.59 -5.98 -13.91
C LYS A 544 -25.97 -7.31 -13.46
N GLN A 545 -24.68 -7.33 -13.16
CA GLN A 545 -23.98 -8.53 -12.72
C GLN A 545 -24.49 -9.03 -11.35
N GLU A 546 -24.68 -8.14 -10.38
CA GLU A 546 -25.24 -8.50 -9.06
C GLU A 546 -26.69 -9.03 -9.17
N LEU A 547 -27.51 -8.42 -10.03
CA LEU A 547 -28.87 -8.91 -10.29
C LEU A 547 -28.89 -10.30 -10.95
N ARG A 548 -27.92 -10.62 -11.82
CA ARG A 548 -27.80 -11.95 -12.45
C ARG A 548 -27.52 -13.07 -11.45
N LEU A 549 -26.84 -12.78 -10.34
CA LEU A 549 -26.54 -13.79 -9.32
C LEU A 549 -27.81 -14.33 -8.66
N GLY A 550 -28.89 -13.55 -8.62
CA GLY A 550 -30.24 -13.97 -8.23
C GLY A 550 -30.46 -14.34 -6.74
N THR A 551 -29.42 -14.79 -6.04
CA THR A 551 -29.48 -15.32 -4.67
C THR A 551 -29.19 -14.27 -3.60
N ARG A 552 -28.62 -13.11 -3.98
CA ARG A 552 -28.22 -12.04 -3.06
C ARG A 552 -29.27 -10.96 -2.96
N ASP A 553 -29.42 -10.41 -1.77
CA ASP A 553 -30.33 -9.30 -1.47
C ASP A 553 -29.59 -7.97 -1.25
N ASN A 554 -28.29 -8.02 -0.91
CA ASN A 554 -27.45 -6.83 -0.70
C ASN A 554 -26.51 -6.60 -1.89
N LEU A 555 -26.14 -5.34 -2.12
CA LEU A 555 -25.07 -4.96 -3.05
C LEU A 555 -23.72 -5.03 -2.30
N GLU A 556 -22.81 -5.89 -2.74
CA GLU A 556 -21.48 -6.03 -2.12
C GLU A 556 -20.41 -5.16 -2.79
N ARG A 557 -20.59 -4.86 -4.08
CA ARG A 557 -19.63 -4.11 -4.91
C ARG A 557 -19.95 -2.64 -5.10
N VAL A 558 -21.02 -2.17 -4.45
CA VAL A 558 -21.43 -0.77 -4.46
C VAL A 558 -21.63 -0.33 -3.00
N THR A 559 -20.89 0.69 -2.59
CA THR A 559 -20.99 1.26 -1.25
C THR A 559 -21.29 2.75 -1.33
N TYR A 560 -21.84 3.31 -0.25
CA TYR A 560 -22.14 4.73 -0.12
C TYR A 560 -21.29 5.33 0.99
N ASP A 561 -20.57 6.42 0.68
CA ASP A 561 -19.84 7.23 1.64
C ASP A 561 -20.68 8.47 1.99
N PRO A 562 -21.27 8.54 3.20
CA PRO A 562 -22.11 9.66 3.61
C PRO A 562 -21.32 10.95 3.88
N ASP A 563 -20.00 10.88 4.12
CA ASP A 563 -19.18 12.07 4.39
C ASP A 563 -18.91 12.85 3.10
N THR A 564 -18.68 12.12 2.01
CA THR A 564 -18.38 12.71 0.70
C THR A 564 -19.59 12.76 -0.23
N ASP A 565 -20.70 12.11 0.11
CA ASP A 565 -21.88 11.90 -0.74
C ASP A 565 -21.54 11.15 -2.05
N ASP A 566 -20.58 10.23 -1.97
CA ASP A 566 -20.12 9.43 -3.09
C ASP A 566 -20.65 8.00 -3.03
N ILE A 567 -21.15 7.53 -4.18
CA ILE A 567 -21.38 6.12 -4.44
C ILE A 567 -20.09 5.56 -5.04
N ILE A 568 -19.54 4.57 -4.35
CA ILE A 568 -18.27 3.94 -4.68
C ILE A 568 -18.59 2.59 -5.33
N VAL A 569 -18.13 2.40 -6.56
CA VAL A 569 -18.31 1.16 -7.33
C VAL A 569 -16.97 0.47 -7.46
N SER A 570 -16.89 -0.76 -6.97
CA SER A 570 -15.70 -1.60 -7.05
C SER A 570 -15.90 -2.72 -8.07
N GLN A 571 -14.99 -2.84 -9.02
CA GLN A 571 -15.04 -3.88 -10.04
C GLN A 571 -13.64 -4.40 -10.36
N ALA A 572 -13.55 -5.67 -10.75
CA ALA A 572 -12.32 -6.23 -11.29
C ALA A 572 -12.09 -5.67 -12.70
N ARG A 573 -10.87 -5.25 -13.00
CA ARG A 573 -10.40 -4.93 -14.33
C ARG A 573 -10.08 -6.24 -15.04
N PRO A 574 -10.59 -6.44 -16.27
CA PRO A 574 -10.22 -7.60 -17.05
C PRO A 574 -8.72 -7.56 -17.35
N LEU A 575 -8.09 -8.72 -17.30
CA LEU A 575 -6.73 -8.94 -17.78
C LEU A 575 -6.83 -9.47 -19.21
N GLU A 576 -6.23 -8.79 -20.17
CA GLU A 576 -6.19 -9.24 -21.56
C GLU A 576 -4.96 -10.13 -21.78
N ILE A 577 -4.90 -11.27 -21.08
CA ILE A 577 -3.91 -12.33 -21.31
C ILE A 577 -4.56 -13.39 -22.20
N PRO A 578 -4.02 -13.69 -23.40
CA PRO A 578 -4.58 -14.73 -24.26
C PRO A 578 -4.64 -16.09 -23.56
N ASP A 579 -5.70 -16.86 -23.83
CA ASP A 579 -5.87 -18.20 -23.27
C ASP A 579 -4.86 -19.19 -23.88
N GLU A 580 -4.43 -18.93 -25.13
CA GLU A 580 -3.45 -19.74 -25.86
C GLU A 580 -1.99 -19.43 -25.48
N ALA A 581 -1.75 -18.38 -24.69
CA ALA A 581 -0.42 -18.04 -24.22
C ALA A 581 -0.09 -18.81 -22.93
N SER A 582 1.15 -19.30 -22.84
CA SER A 582 1.70 -19.80 -21.58
C SER A 582 1.76 -18.66 -20.57
N LEU A 583 1.42 -18.95 -19.31
CA LEU A 583 1.37 -17.97 -18.25
C LEU A 583 2.20 -18.40 -17.05
N LEU A 584 3.16 -17.58 -16.64
CA LEU A 584 3.91 -17.76 -15.39
C LEU A 584 3.63 -16.59 -14.46
N LEU A 585 3.09 -16.87 -13.26
CA LEU A 585 2.86 -15.87 -12.22
C LEU A 585 3.82 -16.09 -11.06
N LEU A 586 4.66 -15.10 -10.76
CA LEU A 586 5.64 -15.13 -9.68
C LEU A 586 5.22 -14.15 -8.58
N ASP A 587 4.26 -14.54 -7.74
CA ASP A 587 3.66 -13.62 -6.75
C ASP A 587 3.67 -14.25 -5.34
N ALA A 588 4.41 -13.63 -4.42
CA ALA A 588 4.48 -14.06 -3.02
C ALA A 588 3.13 -13.98 -2.28
N THR A 589 2.21 -13.16 -2.79
CA THR A 589 0.86 -12.93 -2.29
C THR A 589 -0.23 -13.67 -3.08
N ALA A 590 0.17 -14.50 -4.05
CA ALA A 590 -0.76 -15.26 -4.89
C ALA A 590 -1.80 -16.04 -4.06
N ASP A 591 -3.07 -15.86 -4.43
CA ASP A 591 -4.19 -16.62 -3.91
C ASP A 591 -4.85 -17.40 -5.05
N PRO A 592 -4.93 -18.74 -4.96
CA PRO A 592 -5.41 -19.57 -6.07
C PRO A 592 -6.88 -19.29 -6.42
N GLN A 593 -7.73 -18.90 -5.46
CA GLN A 593 -9.13 -18.61 -5.74
C GLN A 593 -9.29 -17.29 -6.50
N LEU A 594 -8.55 -16.26 -6.10
CA LEU A 594 -8.53 -14.97 -6.80
C LEU A 594 -7.92 -15.10 -8.19
N LEU A 595 -6.79 -15.81 -8.32
CA LEU A 595 -6.14 -16.03 -9.60
C LEU A 595 -7.03 -16.78 -10.58
N THR A 596 -7.68 -17.86 -10.13
CA THR A 596 -8.59 -18.64 -10.99
C THR A 596 -9.72 -17.78 -11.57
N ARG A 597 -10.17 -16.77 -10.83
CA ARG A 597 -11.21 -15.83 -11.30
C ARG A 597 -10.70 -14.79 -12.29
N LEU A 598 -9.42 -14.43 -12.22
CA LEU A 598 -8.83 -13.35 -13.02
C LEU A 598 -8.18 -13.84 -14.30
N VAL A 599 -7.47 -14.97 -14.26
CA VAL A 599 -6.67 -15.49 -15.38
C VAL A 599 -7.06 -16.90 -15.80
N GLY A 600 -8.14 -17.45 -15.24
CA GLY A 600 -8.56 -18.83 -15.47
C GLY A 600 -7.77 -19.85 -14.64
N PRO A 601 -7.98 -21.16 -14.86
CA PRO A 601 -7.28 -22.22 -14.14
C PRO A 601 -5.76 -22.07 -14.26
N VAL A 602 -5.08 -22.20 -13.12
CA VAL A 602 -3.62 -22.20 -13.03
C VAL A 602 -3.18 -23.35 -12.14
N GLU A 603 -2.09 -24.00 -12.51
CA GLU A 603 -1.39 -24.92 -11.64
C GLU A 603 -0.69 -24.11 -10.54
N PHE A 604 -1.01 -24.38 -9.28
CA PHE A 604 -0.56 -23.56 -8.17
C PHE A 604 0.50 -24.29 -7.34
N HIS A 605 1.69 -23.71 -7.28
CA HIS A 605 2.80 -24.20 -6.48
C HIS A 605 3.13 -23.21 -5.37
N ARG A 606 3.47 -23.74 -4.20
CA ARG A 606 3.89 -22.94 -3.05
C ARG A 606 5.25 -23.42 -2.57
N VAL A 607 6.23 -22.52 -2.60
CA VAL A 607 7.58 -22.76 -2.08
C VAL A 607 7.82 -21.77 -0.94
N ALA A 608 7.59 -22.21 0.30
CA ALA A 608 7.81 -21.40 1.47
C ALA A 608 9.24 -21.60 1.98
N ILE A 609 10.20 -20.82 1.47
CA ILE A 609 11.58 -20.88 1.98
C ILE A 609 11.64 -20.22 3.35
N GLU A 610 12.27 -20.90 4.29
CA GLU A 610 12.54 -20.39 5.63
C GLU A 610 13.41 -19.13 5.56
N GLN A 611 12.96 -18.06 6.23
CA GLN A 611 13.69 -16.80 6.27
C GLN A 611 14.56 -16.74 7.53
N LYS A 612 15.86 -16.49 7.35
CA LYS A 612 16.80 -16.19 8.44
C LYS A 612 16.60 -14.75 8.92
N GLY A 613 15.48 -14.48 9.60
CA GLY A 613 15.13 -13.16 10.12
C GLY A 613 14.69 -13.22 11.57
N ILE A 614 15.30 -12.39 12.42
CA ILE A 614 14.87 -12.24 13.82
C ILE A 614 13.75 -11.19 13.83
N VAL A 615 12.53 -11.62 14.14
CA VAL A 615 11.40 -10.71 14.33
C VAL A 615 11.27 -10.38 15.81
N THR A 616 11.80 -9.23 16.22
CA THR A 616 11.59 -8.70 17.57
C THR A 616 10.31 -7.87 17.61
N GLN A 617 9.23 -8.44 18.12
CA GLN A 617 7.99 -7.68 18.35
C GLN A 617 8.08 -6.92 19.69
N VAL A 618 8.34 -5.61 19.62
CA VAL A 618 8.32 -4.73 20.79
C VAL A 618 6.90 -4.20 21.01
N TYR A 619 6.20 -4.74 22.02
CA TYR A 619 4.85 -4.28 22.41
C TYR A 619 4.87 -3.17 23.46
N ASP A 620 6.01 -2.93 24.10
CA ASP A 620 6.19 -1.82 25.03
C ASP A 620 6.38 -0.50 24.25
N ARG A 621 5.38 0.38 24.36
CA ARG A 621 5.39 1.72 23.72
C ARG A 621 6.46 2.66 24.29
N THR A 622 7.11 2.29 25.39
CA THR A 622 8.13 3.10 26.07
C THR A 622 9.55 2.59 25.88
N GLY A 623 9.73 1.39 25.29
CA GLY A 623 11.05 0.75 25.17
C GLY A 623 11.75 0.61 26.52
N SER A 624 11.01 0.31 27.59
CA SER A 624 11.51 0.29 28.96
C SER A 624 12.67 -0.69 29.12
N LYS A 625 13.60 -0.34 30.00
CA LYS A 625 14.77 -1.16 30.32
C LYS A 625 14.38 -2.58 30.76
N SER A 626 13.30 -2.70 31.53
CA SER A 626 12.71 -3.99 31.94
C SER A 626 12.23 -4.85 30.78
N PHE A 627 11.72 -4.28 29.67
CA PHE A 627 11.36 -5.08 28.50
C PHE A 627 12.58 -5.80 27.92
N TRP A 628 13.69 -5.07 27.79
CA TRP A 628 14.95 -5.59 27.22
C TRP A 628 15.75 -6.46 28.20
N GLU A 629 15.65 -6.21 29.50
CA GLU A 629 16.33 -6.97 30.55
C GLU A 629 15.58 -8.26 30.93
N ASP A 630 14.23 -8.24 31.00
CA ASP A 630 13.43 -9.39 31.46
C ASP A 630 12.91 -10.30 30.32
N ASN A 631 12.73 -9.77 29.10
CA ASN A 631 12.31 -10.55 27.94
C ASN A 631 13.42 -10.64 26.90
N GLY A 632 14.59 -11.12 27.32
CA GLY A 632 15.65 -11.53 26.40
C GLY A 632 15.05 -12.33 25.26
N ILE A 633 15.13 -11.78 24.04
CA ILE A 633 14.62 -12.37 22.80
C ILE A 633 13.22 -13.00 22.97
N VAL A 634 12.15 -12.19 22.87
CA VAL A 634 10.75 -12.65 23.07
C VAL A 634 10.34 -13.80 22.14
N ALA A 635 11.03 -13.96 21.01
CA ALA A 635 11.12 -15.22 20.29
C ALA A 635 12.43 -15.22 19.50
N GLU A 636 13.35 -16.13 19.83
CA GLU A 636 14.18 -16.66 18.77
C GLU A 636 13.20 -17.50 17.97
N LEU A 637 12.77 -17.02 16.81
CA LEU A 637 12.29 -17.95 15.79
C LEU A 637 13.53 -18.68 15.29
N THR A 638 14.10 -19.52 16.14
CA THR A 638 14.69 -20.78 15.72
C THR A 638 13.50 -21.59 15.22
N LEU A 639 13.12 -21.32 13.97
CA LEU A 639 12.46 -22.37 13.19
C LEU A 639 13.57 -23.43 13.04
N GLU A 640 13.60 -24.38 13.97
CA GLU A 640 14.73 -25.30 14.08
C GLU A 640 14.80 -26.21 12.84
N ALA A 641 15.84 -25.94 12.05
CA ALA A 641 16.62 -26.77 11.12
C ALA A 641 16.00 -27.13 9.76
#